data_AF-A0A964BVQ0-F1
#
_entry.id   AF-A0A964BVQ0-F1
#
_cell.length_a   1.000
_cell.length_b   1.000
_cell.length_c   1.000
_cell.angle_alpha   90.00
_cell.angle_beta   90.00
_cell.angle_gamma   90.00
#
_symmetry.space_group_name_H-M   'P 1'
#
loop_
_entity.id
_entity.type
_entity.pdbx_description
1 polymer ?
#
loop_
_entity_poly.entity_id
_entity_poly.type
_entity_poly.pdbx_seq_one_letter_code
_entity_poly.pdbx_strand_id
1 'polypeptide(L)'
;MSSTFAQTNSQSSLEKLPLRSLVFIDSGVEDYDSIAAGVLPGQQVVILDGTKNGIEQISSEIENYASTNGAIDSVHIISHGSSGSLQLGNTALGSDNIEQYKSQLEKWQTSLAPSADIMLYGCDVASGTGANFVDKFSQLTGADVAASTNITGKDGDWNLEFSKGQIESDLALNSDVMANYQGDLATIVVTNNSDSGAGSLRAAVASAVAGDTITFAPGLAGQTITLTSGQIAIPVGKNLTIDGAAAAGLTISGNNSSRAFFVNANVVTATNFAVKNLTIANGKTTDTGGAIGTTDEVSLTVDNVQFNNNVADKGGGAIFGNFNNTLTVSNSKFNGNIATAGNDERGAGAIGFLSSKAFTVTNSDFTNNKGINGGAINSLQGKLTIDNSRFIGNDTSAASYATGQGNPGLRGNGGAIYTDRASNPSEASGTIKISNSVFQNNKGQGEGGAAYLFTGSQDKVILENTTFQNNEVMALTGSPGGGNPGNGGGVTILSDSTNQGLTITNTSFAGNKANNQGGGLWMRNAPATITNSTFSGNSTAFVAGDFNKLGGAMTLGAPTTIVNTTIADNSAGWVGGGIFADANSVTLKNTVLSNNTAANGGNPWGINQHVTDQYADRGGNFQWPVISTDIKATTSVTVADPKLGPLQNINGALVRPLLLGSPAIDKGVASGAPALDQRGVTRPQDGDTIPGAIVDSGSFEFSSAVVPTPTPAPTPTPAPTPTPTPTPAPTPTPAPTPTPTP
;
A
#
# COMPACT_ATOMS: atom_id res chain seq x y z
N MET A 1 -71.13 12.56 -71.29
CA MET A 1 -69.78 12.44 -71.88
C MET A 1 -68.78 12.57 -70.74
N SER A 2 -67.71 11.75 -70.79
CA SER A 2 -66.47 11.69 -69.97
C SER A 2 -66.07 12.96 -69.19
N SER A 3 -65.43 12.97 -68.00
CA SER A 3 -64.15 12.31 -67.64
C SER A 3 -63.71 12.60 -66.17
N THR A 4 -63.14 11.60 -65.48
CA THR A 4 -62.00 11.54 -64.49
C THR A 4 -61.56 12.72 -63.58
N PHE A 5 -61.35 12.51 -62.25
CA PHE A 5 -60.07 12.10 -61.60
C PHE A 5 -60.15 12.00 -60.04
N ALA A 6 -59.63 10.86 -59.53
CA ALA A 6 -58.90 10.54 -58.27
C ALA A 6 -59.35 10.95 -56.84
N GLN A 7 -59.50 9.92 -55.99
CA GLN A 7 -59.38 9.94 -54.52
C GLN A 7 -57.96 10.34 -54.06
N THR A 8 -57.87 11.05 -52.93
CA THR A 8 -56.73 10.98 -52.02
C THR A 8 -57.22 10.70 -50.60
N ASN A 9 -56.71 9.61 -50.02
CA ASN A 9 -56.75 9.30 -48.59
C ASN A 9 -55.71 10.15 -47.87
N SER A 10 -56.06 10.71 -46.70
CA SER A 10 -55.07 11.07 -45.68
C SER A 10 -55.54 10.59 -44.31
N GLN A 11 -55.00 9.45 -43.87
CA GLN A 11 -54.87 9.15 -42.45
C GLN A 11 -53.77 10.05 -41.89
N SER A 12 -54.09 10.87 -40.89
CA SER A 12 -53.09 11.57 -40.09
C SER A 12 -52.53 10.62 -39.04
N SER A 13 -51.34 10.08 -39.28
CA SER A 13 -50.46 9.51 -38.26
C SER A 13 -49.89 10.64 -37.41
N LEU A 14 -50.36 10.80 -36.17
CA LEU A 14 -49.58 11.51 -35.15
C LEU A 14 -48.37 10.62 -34.85
N GLU A 15 -47.16 11.06 -35.24
CA GLU A 15 -45.93 10.42 -34.79
C GLU A 15 -45.89 10.45 -33.26
N LYS A 16 -45.87 9.26 -32.63
CA LYS A 16 -45.56 9.12 -31.21
C LYS A 16 -44.15 9.65 -31.01
N LEU A 17 -44.01 10.77 -30.28
CA LEU A 17 -42.69 11.32 -29.94
C LEU A 17 -41.83 10.20 -29.30
N PRO A 18 -40.53 10.14 -29.62
CA PRO A 18 -39.65 9.12 -29.07
C PRO A 18 -39.58 9.26 -27.55
N LEU A 19 -39.66 8.13 -26.84
CA LEU A 19 -39.54 8.07 -25.39
C LEU A 19 -38.14 8.56 -24.96
N ARG A 20 -38.06 9.60 -24.13
CA ARG A 20 -36.79 10.12 -23.60
C ARG A 20 -36.59 9.64 -22.17
N SER A 21 -36.22 8.37 -22.04
CA SER A 21 -36.13 7.68 -20.75
C SER A 21 -34.79 6.99 -20.57
N LEU A 22 -34.21 7.13 -19.37
CA LEU A 22 -32.98 6.48 -18.96
C LEU A 22 -33.25 5.49 -17.81
N VAL A 23 -32.65 4.30 -17.89
CA VAL A 23 -32.66 3.30 -16.83
C VAL A 23 -31.24 3.03 -16.38
N PHE A 24 -30.90 3.49 -15.19
CA PHE A 24 -29.66 3.17 -14.51
C PHE A 24 -29.85 1.89 -13.69
N ILE A 25 -28.94 0.93 -13.86
CA ILE A 25 -28.93 -0.31 -13.11
C ILE A 25 -27.59 -0.44 -12.44
N ASP A 26 -27.60 -0.56 -11.11
CA ASP A 26 -26.38 -0.78 -10.34
C ASP A 26 -25.82 -2.19 -10.58
N SER A 27 -24.54 -2.30 -10.91
CA SER A 27 -23.91 -3.62 -11.12
C SER A 27 -23.77 -4.45 -9.85
N GLY A 28 -24.02 -3.88 -8.68
CA GLY A 28 -24.13 -4.59 -7.41
C GLY A 28 -25.49 -5.27 -7.20
N VAL A 29 -26.50 -5.01 -8.04
CA VAL A 29 -27.79 -5.71 -7.98
C VAL A 29 -27.63 -7.14 -8.49
N GLU A 30 -28.19 -8.11 -7.75
CA GLU A 30 -28.19 -9.51 -8.17
C GLU A 30 -28.80 -9.66 -9.57
N ASP A 31 -28.17 -10.44 -10.45
CA ASP A 31 -28.64 -10.72 -11.82
C ASP A 31 -29.03 -9.46 -12.62
N TYR A 32 -28.25 -8.38 -12.45
CA TYR A 32 -28.50 -7.10 -13.13
C TYR A 32 -28.55 -7.23 -14.66
N ASP A 33 -27.86 -8.21 -15.26
CA ASP A 33 -27.90 -8.50 -16.70
C ASP A 33 -29.30 -8.93 -17.16
N SER A 34 -30.00 -9.75 -16.37
CA SER A 34 -31.38 -10.14 -16.64
C SER A 34 -32.36 -8.98 -16.42
N ILE A 35 -32.10 -8.12 -15.42
CA ILE A 35 -32.85 -6.87 -15.24
C ILE A 35 -32.68 -5.96 -16.46
N ALA A 36 -31.44 -5.78 -16.93
CA ALA A 36 -31.10 -4.96 -18.09
C ALA A 36 -31.77 -5.47 -19.37
N ALA A 37 -31.78 -6.78 -19.59
CA ALA A 37 -32.51 -7.41 -20.70
C ALA A 37 -34.04 -7.27 -20.57
N GLY A 38 -34.53 -7.05 -19.34
CA GLY A 38 -35.94 -6.89 -19.01
C GLY A 38 -36.51 -5.49 -19.18
N VAL A 39 -35.67 -4.49 -19.43
CA VAL A 39 -36.10 -3.09 -19.58
C VAL A 39 -37.05 -2.94 -20.77
N LEU A 40 -38.16 -2.22 -20.59
CA LEU A 40 -39.16 -2.04 -21.65
C LEU A 40 -38.57 -1.32 -22.88
N PRO A 41 -38.97 -1.68 -24.11
CA PRO A 41 -38.43 -1.10 -25.33
C PRO A 41 -38.58 0.42 -25.41
N GLY A 42 -37.53 1.09 -25.90
CA GLY A 42 -37.50 2.54 -26.10
C GLY A 42 -36.84 3.35 -24.97
N GLN A 43 -36.48 2.69 -23.87
CA GLN A 43 -35.65 3.28 -22.81
C GLN A 43 -34.16 2.98 -23.05
N GLN A 44 -33.27 3.90 -22.68
CA GLN A 44 -31.83 3.69 -22.77
C GLN A 44 -31.28 3.17 -21.43
N VAL A 45 -30.63 2.00 -21.48
CA VAL A 45 -30.05 1.36 -20.29
C VAL A 45 -28.60 1.80 -20.08
N VAL A 46 -28.25 2.09 -18.83
CA VAL A 46 -26.88 2.38 -18.38
C VAL A 46 -26.56 1.50 -17.17
N ILE A 47 -25.48 0.75 -17.23
CA ILE A 47 -24.99 -0.04 -16.10
C ILE A 47 -23.98 0.80 -15.30
N LEU A 48 -24.23 0.99 -14.01
CA LEU A 48 -23.31 1.70 -13.13
C LEU A 48 -22.16 0.77 -12.71
N ASP A 49 -20.93 1.23 -12.89
CA ASP A 49 -19.74 0.53 -12.43
C ASP A 49 -19.66 0.57 -10.90
N GLY A 50 -19.72 -0.60 -10.27
CA GLY A 50 -19.67 -0.78 -8.81
C GLY A 50 -18.40 -0.25 -8.16
N THR A 51 -17.36 0.05 -8.95
CA THR A 51 -16.09 0.58 -8.44
C THR A 51 -16.00 2.10 -8.44
N LYS A 52 -16.95 2.81 -9.08
CA LYS A 52 -16.95 4.26 -9.25
C LYS A 52 -18.10 4.92 -8.51
N ASN A 53 -18.00 6.22 -8.28
CA ASN A 53 -19.06 7.01 -7.65
C ASN A 53 -20.32 7.01 -8.53
N GLY A 54 -21.42 6.43 -8.06
CA GLY A 54 -22.65 6.31 -8.83
C GLY A 54 -23.28 7.66 -9.20
N ILE A 55 -23.21 8.67 -8.32
CA ILE A 55 -23.76 10.00 -8.60
C ILE A 55 -23.01 10.69 -9.74
N GLU A 56 -21.69 10.57 -9.78
CA GLU A 56 -20.88 11.13 -10.87
C GLU A 56 -21.18 10.45 -12.22
N GLN A 57 -21.37 9.13 -12.20
CA GLN A 57 -21.77 8.37 -13.38
C GLN A 57 -23.14 8.82 -13.89
N ILE A 58 -24.16 8.85 -13.01
CA ILE A 58 -25.53 9.25 -13.39
C ILE A 58 -25.55 10.70 -13.89
N SER A 59 -24.87 11.63 -13.19
CA SER A 59 -24.74 13.02 -13.64
C SER A 59 -24.20 13.13 -15.06
N SER A 60 -23.11 12.42 -15.34
CA SER A 60 -22.45 12.48 -16.66
C SER A 60 -23.37 11.97 -17.77
N GLU A 61 -24.08 10.87 -17.52
CA GLU A 61 -24.96 10.25 -18.51
C GLU A 61 -26.26 11.03 -18.75
N ILE A 62 -26.84 11.63 -17.70
CA ILE A 62 -28.00 12.52 -17.82
C ILE A 62 -27.64 13.76 -18.67
N GLU A 63 -26.48 14.37 -18.41
CA GLU A 63 -25.99 15.52 -19.19
C GLU A 63 -25.75 15.14 -20.66
N ASN A 64 -25.05 14.01 -20.89
CA ASN A 64 -24.75 13.52 -22.22
C ASN A 64 -26.02 13.21 -23.03
N TYR A 65 -26.96 12.47 -22.44
CA TYR A 65 -28.22 12.13 -23.09
C TYR A 65 -29.02 13.39 -23.44
N ALA A 66 -29.20 14.31 -22.49
CA ALA A 66 -29.99 15.52 -22.71
C ALA A 66 -29.39 16.43 -23.80
N SER A 67 -28.06 16.45 -23.92
CA SER A 67 -27.37 17.22 -24.98
C SER A 67 -27.66 16.73 -26.40
N THR A 68 -28.02 15.45 -26.55
CA THR A 68 -28.23 14.80 -27.86
C THR A 68 -29.70 14.56 -28.16
N ASN A 69 -30.50 14.25 -27.13
CA ASN A 69 -31.88 13.78 -27.26
C ASN A 69 -32.92 14.78 -26.70
N GLY A 70 -32.45 15.89 -26.11
CA GLY A 70 -33.29 16.87 -25.41
C GLY A 70 -33.62 16.45 -23.97
N ALA A 71 -34.36 17.31 -23.26
CA ALA A 71 -34.69 17.09 -21.85
C ALA A 71 -35.34 15.72 -21.58
N ILE A 72 -34.93 15.04 -20.51
CA ILE A 72 -35.36 13.67 -20.19
C ILE A 72 -36.74 13.67 -19.52
N ASP A 73 -37.63 12.78 -19.94
CA ASP A 73 -38.98 12.63 -19.40
C ASP A 73 -39.03 11.69 -18.19
N SER A 74 -38.19 10.65 -18.16
CA SER A 74 -38.11 9.77 -16.99
C SER A 74 -36.70 9.22 -16.74
N VAL A 75 -36.35 9.10 -15.46
CA VAL A 75 -35.13 8.45 -14.99
C VAL A 75 -35.51 7.33 -14.03
N HIS A 76 -35.10 6.11 -14.34
CA HIS A 76 -35.29 4.95 -13.49
C HIS A 76 -33.92 4.58 -12.90
N ILE A 77 -33.87 4.34 -11.59
CA ILE A 77 -32.64 3.96 -10.88
C ILE A 77 -32.91 2.67 -10.13
N ILE A 78 -32.34 1.57 -10.59
CA ILE A 78 -32.45 0.23 -10.00
C ILE A 78 -31.19 -0.07 -9.22
N SER A 79 -31.31 -0.20 -7.91
CA SER A 79 -30.19 -0.37 -6.98
C SER A 79 -30.65 -1.02 -5.67
N HIS A 80 -29.72 -1.47 -4.83
CA HIS A 80 -30.09 -1.79 -3.47
C HIS A 80 -30.48 -0.52 -2.68
N GLY A 81 -31.45 -0.63 -1.78
CA GLY A 81 -31.96 0.45 -0.96
C GLY A 81 -32.21 0.03 0.50
N SER A 82 -32.34 1.05 1.34
CA SER A 82 -32.95 0.97 2.67
C SER A 82 -33.61 2.30 3.01
N SER A 83 -34.30 2.39 4.15
CA SER A 83 -34.92 3.64 4.63
C SER A 83 -34.01 4.85 4.51
N GLY A 84 -34.32 5.71 3.55
CA GLY A 84 -33.62 6.95 3.26
C GLY A 84 -32.25 6.83 2.60
N SER A 85 -31.97 5.72 1.89
CA SER A 85 -30.70 5.47 1.22
C SER A 85 -30.80 4.57 -0.03
N LEU A 86 -29.90 4.78 -1.00
CA LEU A 86 -29.67 3.98 -2.20
C LEU A 86 -28.16 3.66 -2.35
N GLN A 87 -27.82 2.47 -2.82
CA GLN A 87 -26.44 2.07 -3.15
C GLN A 87 -26.18 2.24 -4.66
N LEU A 88 -25.36 3.23 -5.04
CA LEU A 88 -25.09 3.63 -6.42
C LEU A 88 -23.58 3.59 -6.69
N GLY A 89 -23.14 2.61 -7.47
CA GLY A 89 -21.75 2.24 -7.65
C GLY A 89 -21.10 1.94 -6.30
N ASN A 90 -20.05 2.68 -5.96
CA ASN A 90 -19.41 2.65 -4.64
C ASN A 90 -19.97 3.70 -3.65
N THR A 91 -21.08 4.38 -3.97
CA THR A 91 -21.68 5.46 -3.17
C THR A 91 -23.00 5.02 -2.54
N ALA A 92 -23.09 5.00 -1.21
CA ALA A 92 -24.38 4.93 -0.52
C ALA A 92 -24.96 6.35 -0.42
N LEU A 93 -25.81 6.78 -1.36
CA LEU A 93 -26.49 8.08 -1.28
C LEU A 93 -27.64 7.98 -0.29
N GLY A 94 -27.64 8.79 0.76
CA GLY A 94 -28.68 8.76 1.78
C GLY A 94 -28.92 10.09 2.49
N SER A 95 -29.84 10.05 3.45
CA SER A 95 -30.29 11.22 4.24
C SER A 95 -29.15 11.99 4.91
N ASP A 96 -28.09 11.28 5.29
CA ASP A 96 -26.93 11.78 6.02
C ASP A 96 -25.90 12.48 5.14
N ASN A 97 -25.86 12.17 3.85
CA ASN A 97 -24.85 12.69 2.92
C ASN A 97 -25.40 13.38 1.66
N ILE A 98 -26.73 13.41 1.44
CA ILE A 98 -27.35 14.00 0.25
C ILE A 98 -26.93 15.47 0.00
N GLU A 99 -26.68 16.25 1.06
CA GLU A 99 -26.22 17.64 0.93
C GLU A 99 -24.81 17.75 0.32
N GLN A 100 -23.97 16.72 0.45
CA GLN A 100 -22.65 16.68 -0.19
C GLN A 100 -22.75 16.58 -1.71
N TYR A 101 -23.85 15.99 -2.22
CA TYR A 101 -24.12 15.80 -3.64
C TYR A 101 -25.07 16.86 -4.23
N LYS A 102 -25.42 17.88 -3.44
CA LYS A 102 -26.35 18.94 -3.82
C LYS A 102 -26.04 19.54 -5.19
N SER A 103 -24.78 19.91 -5.44
CA SER A 103 -24.41 20.54 -6.70
C SER A 103 -24.59 19.62 -7.91
N GLN A 104 -24.40 18.31 -7.76
CA GLN A 104 -24.63 17.35 -8.84
C GLN A 104 -26.13 17.16 -9.08
N LEU A 105 -26.91 17.00 -8.02
CA LEU A 105 -28.36 16.77 -8.09
C LEU A 105 -29.09 18.00 -8.66
N GLU A 106 -28.72 19.22 -8.25
CA GLU A 106 -29.28 20.46 -8.81
C GLU A 106 -28.96 20.64 -10.30
N LYS A 107 -27.84 20.09 -10.80
CA LYS A 107 -27.53 20.12 -12.23
C LYS A 107 -28.45 19.23 -13.05
N TRP A 108 -28.93 18.11 -12.48
CA TRP A 108 -29.85 17.22 -13.19
C TRP A 108 -31.11 17.98 -13.63
N GLN A 109 -31.58 18.93 -12.84
CA GLN A 109 -32.74 19.77 -13.17
C GLN A 109 -32.65 20.43 -14.55
N THR A 110 -31.44 20.78 -15.00
CA THR A 110 -31.25 21.44 -16.31
C THR A 110 -31.37 20.48 -17.50
N SER A 111 -31.26 19.18 -17.24
CA SER A 111 -31.33 18.09 -18.21
C SER A 111 -32.67 17.34 -18.16
N LEU A 112 -33.49 17.58 -17.13
CA LEU A 112 -34.80 16.99 -16.94
C LEU A 112 -35.91 17.88 -17.52
N ALA A 113 -36.97 17.25 -18.03
CA ALA A 113 -38.19 17.95 -18.43
C ALA A 113 -38.91 18.53 -17.18
N PRO A 114 -39.76 19.58 -17.34
CA PRO A 114 -40.46 20.18 -16.19
C PRO A 114 -41.39 19.26 -15.40
N SER A 115 -41.85 18.17 -16.02
CA SER A 115 -42.66 17.10 -15.41
C SER A 115 -41.91 15.76 -15.49
N ALA A 116 -40.59 15.79 -15.33
CA ALA A 116 -39.80 14.57 -15.36
C ALA A 116 -40.03 13.76 -14.08
N ASP A 117 -40.13 12.44 -14.25
CA ASP A 117 -40.22 11.50 -13.13
C ASP A 117 -38.87 10.86 -12.84
N ILE A 118 -38.56 10.67 -11.56
CA ILE A 118 -37.48 9.81 -11.11
C ILE A 118 -38.05 8.65 -10.28
N MET A 119 -37.82 7.43 -10.76
CA MET A 119 -38.32 6.21 -10.16
C MET A 119 -37.17 5.48 -9.46
N LEU A 120 -37.20 5.42 -8.14
CA LEU A 120 -36.15 4.84 -7.30
C LEU A 120 -36.54 3.42 -6.87
N TYR A 121 -35.97 2.41 -7.53
CA TYR A 121 -36.14 1.01 -7.18
C TYR A 121 -35.01 0.59 -6.25
N GLY A 122 -35.39 0.28 -5.01
CA GLY A 122 -34.54 -0.19 -3.92
C GLY A 122 -35.43 -0.47 -2.73
N CYS A 123 -35.15 -1.47 -1.90
CA CYS A 123 -36.04 -1.78 -0.78
C CYS A 123 -36.15 -0.60 0.20
N ASP A 124 -37.36 -0.36 0.70
CA ASP A 124 -37.66 0.51 1.83
C ASP A 124 -37.23 1.98 1.70
N VAL A 125 -36.87 2.47 0.51
CA VAL A 125 -36.21 3.78 0.32
C VAL A 125 -36.99 4.93 0.95
N ALA A 126 -38.32 4.94 0.83
CA ALA A 126 -39.22 5.92 1.42
C ALA A 126 -39.84 5.48 2.75
N SER A 127 -39.50 4.30 3.26
CA SER A 127 -40.07 3.77 4.52
C SER A 127 -39.69 4.65 5.71
N GLY A 128 -40.62 4.88 6.63
CA GLY A 128 -40.38 5.65 7.86
C GLY A 128 -39.82 7.06 7.61
N THR A 129 -38.63 7.34 8.15
CA THR A 129 -37.95 8.63 7.94
C THR A 129 -37.36 8.79 6.52
N GLY A 130 -37.31 7.71 5.73
CA GLY A 130 -36.84 7.73 4.34
C GLY A 130 -37.67 8.61 3.41
N ALA A 131 -38.94 8.85 3.73
CA ALA A 131 -39.77 9.83 3.03
C ALA A 131 -39.11 11.24 3.00
N ASN A 132 -38.37 11.62 4.04
CA ASN A 132 -37.65 12.91 4.08
C ASN A 132 -36.49 12.95 3.08
N PHE A 133 -35.82 11.80 2.85
CA PHE A 133 -34.78 11.68 1.83
C PHE A 133 -35.39 11.86 0.45
N VAL A 134 -36.49 11.17 0.14
CA VAL A 134 -37.18 11.29 -1.16
C VAL A 134 -37.69 12.72 -1.38
N ASP A 135 -38.25 13.35 -0.35
CA ASP A 135 -38.65 14.75 -0.38
C ASP A 135 -37.48 15.69 -0.69
N LYS A 136 -36.33 15.49 -0.03
CA LYS A 136 -35.14 16.31 -0.27
C LYS A 136 -34.55 16.03 -1.65
N PHE A 137 -34.55 14.78 -2.10
CA PHE A 137 -34.07 14.38 -3.41
C PHE A 137 -34.89 15.03 -4.52
N SER A 138 -36.23 14.98 -4.43
CA SER A 138 -37.15 15.68 -5.33
C SER A 138 -36.90 17.20 -5.36
N GLN A 139 -36.69 17.83 -4.20
CA GLN A 139 -36.37 19.26 -4.15
C GLN A 139 -35.07 19.62 -4.86
N LEU A 140 -34.04 18.77 -4.74
CA LEU A 140 -32.74 19.02 -5.33
C LEU A 140 -32.74 18.77 -6.85
N THR A 141 -33.42 17.72 -7.31
CA THR A 141 -33.50 17.41 -8.75
C THR A 141 -34.56 18.23 -9.48
N GLY A 142 -35.52 18.80 -8.76
CA GLY A 142 -36.67 19.51 -9.31
C GLY A 142 -37.68 18.61 -10.02
N ALA A 143 -37.56 17.29 -9.83
CA ALA A 143 -38.38 16.27 -10.48
C ALA A 143 -39.41 15.68 -9.51
N ASP A 144 -40.44 15.06 -10.08
CA ASP A 144 -41.37 14.24 -9.32
C ASP A 144 -40.69 12.89 -9.06
N VAL A 145 -40.81 12.35 -7.84
CA VAL A 145 -40.02 11.17 -7.42
C VAL A 145 -40.92 10.10 -6.81
N ALA A 146 -40.80 8.87 -7.30
CA ALA A 146 -41.42 7.70 -6.70
C ALA A 146 -40.36 6.78 -6.08
N ALA A 147 -40.69 6.14 -4.97
CA ALA A 147 -39.81 5.19 -4.28
C ALA A 147 -40.63 4.15 -3.49
N SER A 148 -40.04 2.99 -3.24
CA SER A 148 -40.70 1.93 -2.46
C SER A 148 -40.72 2.25 -0.95
N THR A 149 -41.67 1.67 -0.24
CA THR A 149 -41.79 1.73 1.22
C THR A 149 -41.60 0.37 1.91
N ASN A 150 -41.38 -0.68 1.11
CA ASN A 150 -41.26 -2.07 1.51
C ASN A 150 -40.17 -2.77 0.66
N ILE A 151 -40.08 -4.09 0.76
CA ILE A 151 -39.15 -4.90 -0.04
C ILE A 151 -39.50 -4.77 -1.53
N THR A 152 -38.53 -4.40 -2.35
CA THR A 152 -38.61 -4.41 -3.81
C THR A 152 -37.92 -5.64 -4.38
N GLY A 153 -38.63 -6.51 -5.10
CA GLY A 153 -38.07 -7.75 -5.66
C GLY A 153 -38.86 -9.00 -5.29
N LYS A 154 -38.15 -10.11 -5.08
CA LYS A 154 -38.71 -11.47 -4.91
C LYS A 154 -39.68 -11.58 -3.72
N ASP A 155 -39.27 -11.09 -2.56
CA ASP A 155 -40.01 -11.26 -1.31
C ASP A 155 -40.97 -10.08 -1.04
N GLY A 156 -41.11 -9.17 -1.99
CA GLY A 156 -42.05 -8.05 -1.96
C GLY A 156 -42.74 -7.84 -3.31
N ASP A 157 -42.69 -6.61 -3.84
CA ASP A 157 -43.22 -6.31 -5.17
C ASP A 157 -42.37 -5.25 -5.90
N TRP A 158 -42.83 -4.75 -7.05
CA TRP A 158 -42.11 -3.73 -7.84
C TRP A 158 -42.83 -2.38 -7.83
N ASN A 159 -43.84 -2.21 -6.97
CA ASN A 159 -44.56 -0.97 -6.83
C ASN A 159 -43.71 0.04 -6.07
N LEU A 160 -43.89 1.32 -6.39
CA LEU A 160 -43.28 2.43 -5.67
C LEU A 160 -44.41 3.16 -4.93
N GLU A 161 -44.63 2.82 -3.66
CA GLU A 161 -45.84 3.24 -2.94
C GLU A 161 -45.78 4.68 -2.44
N PHE A 162 -44.58 5.27 -2.37
CA PHE A 162 -44.40 6.66 -2.00
C PHE A 162 -44.10 7.50 -3.23
N SER A 163 -44.76 8.65 -3.34
CA SER A 163 -44.45 9.64 -4.36
C SER A 163 -44.40 11.05 -3.79
N LYS A 164 -43.49 11.84 -4.38
CA LYS A 164 -43.42 13.29 -4.21
C LYS A 164 -43.57 13.94 -5.57
N GLY A 165 -44.74 14.49 -5.85
CA GLY A 165 -45.08 14.99 -7.18
C GLY A 165 -46.26 14.26 -7.81
N GLN A 166 -46.47 14.41 -9.11
CA GLN A 166 -47.35 13.53 -9.89
C GLN A 166 -46.46 12.58 -10.69
N ILE A 167 -46.79 11.29 -10.69
CA ILE A 167 -45.99 10.28 -11.39
C ILE A 167 -46.77 9.83 -12.61
N GLU A 168 -46.23 10.14 -13.80
CA GLU A 168 -46.84 9.78 -15.08
C GLU A 168 -46.14 8.59 -15.75
N SER A 169 -44.94 8.25 -15.29
CA SER A 169 -44.10 7.19 -15.87
C SER A 169 -44.52 5.79 -15.45
N ASP A 170 -44.53 4.87 -16.40
CA ASP A 170 -44.68 3.43 -16.17
C ASP A 170 -43.41 2.85 -15.48
N LEU A 171 -43.52 1.64 -14.93
CA LEU A 171 -42.34 0.91 -14.43
C LEU A 171 -41.35 0.61 -15.56
N ALA A 172 -40.07 0.51 -15.20
CA ALA A 172 -38.98 0.34 -16.17
C ALA A 172 -38.95 -1.06 -16.81
N LEU A 173 -39.45 -2.06 -16.10
CA LEU A 173 -39.24 -3.48 -16.42
C LEU A 173 -40.52 -4.15 -16.93
N ASN A 174 -40.36 -5.15 -17.80
CA ASN A 174 -41.46 -6.00 -18.20
C ASN A 174 -41.87 -6.98 -17.08
N SER A 175 -43.12 -7.46 -17.15
CA SER A 175 -43.70 -8.35 -16.13
C SER A 175 -42.97 -9.68 -15.97
N ASP A 176 -42.38 -10.22 -17.04
CA ASP A 176 -41.72 -11.52 -16.99
C ASP A 176 -40.43 -11.44 -16.18
N VAL A 177 -39.64 -10.38 -16.34
CA VAL A 177 -38.43 -10.17 -15.53
C VAL A 177 -38.78 -9.87 -14.08
N MET A 178 -39.77 -9.01 -13.83
CA MET A 178 -40.24 -8.72 -12.48
C MET A 178 -40.72 -9.97 -11.73
N ALA A 179 -41.43 -10.87 -12.39
CA ALA A 179 -41.97 -12.10 -11.79
C ALA A 179 -40.91 -13.20 -11.59
N ASN A 180 -39.85 -13.22 -12.41
CA ASN A 180 -38.81 -14.25 -12.35
C ASN A 180 -37.57 -13.80 -11.59
N TYR A 181 -37.47 -12.53 -11.21
CA TYR A 181 -36.36 -12.03 -10.41
C TYR A 181 -36.28 -12.75 -9.05
N GLN A 182 -35.09 -13.21 -8.67
CA GLN A 182 -34.87 -14.00 -7.46
C GLN A 182 -34.16 -13.24 -6.33
N GLY A 183 -33.76 -11.99 -6.56
CA GLY A 183 -33.16 -11.13 -5.54
C GLY A 183 -34.17 -10.18 -4.92
N ASP A 184 -33.74 -9.52 -3.84
CA ASP A 184 -34.38 -8.32 -3.31
C ASP A 184 -33.41 -7.16 -3.44
N LEU A 185 -33.93 -5.96 -3.65
CA LEU A 185 -33.12 -4.75 -3.74
C LEU A 185 -32.76 -4.20 -2.35
N ALA A 186 -32.49 -5.04 -1.35
CA ALA A 186 -32.22 -4.62 0.03
C ALA A 186 -30.72 -4.45 0.29
N THR A 187 -30.32 -3.43 1.07
CA THR A 187 -28.94 -3.35 1.57
C THR A 187 -28.72 -4.28 2.75
N ILE A 188 -27.59 -5.01 2.78
CA ILE A 188 -27.24 -5.87 3.93
C ILE A 188 -26.53 -5.04 5.00
N VAL A 189 -27.26 -4.69 6.06
CA VAL A 189 -26.77 -3.86 7.17
C VAL A 189 -26.61 -4.69 8.45
N VAL A 190 -25.41 -4.65 9.03
CA VAL A 190 -25.17 -5.16 10.38
C VAL A 190 -25.70 -4.14 11.40
N THR A 191 -26.64 -4.55 12.24
CA THR A 191 -27.38 -3.64 13.14
C THR A 191 -26.96 -3.75 14.61
N ASN A 192 -26.21 -4.78 14.99
CA ASN A 192 -25.72 -4.94 16.35
C ASN A 192 -24.31 -5.56 16.41
N ASN A 193 -23.68 -5.49 17.58
CA ASN A 193 -22.31 -5.95 17.80
C ASN A 193 -22.19 -7.39 18.32
N SER A 194 -23.30 -8.14 18.31
CA SER A 194 -23.31 -9.54 18.75
C SER A 194 -22.49 -10.39 17.78
N ASP A 195 -21.81 -11.42 18.30
CA ASP A 195 -21.04 -12.35 17.48
C ASP A 195 -21.91 -13.15 16.50
N SER A 196 -23.16 -13.44 16.86
CA SER A 196 -24.11 -14.22 16.05
C SER A 196 -25.56 -13.81 16.30
N GLY A 197 -26.48 -14.38 15.53
CA GLY A 197 -27.90 -14.07 15.59
C GLY A 197 -28.33 -12.95 14.64
N ALA A 198 -29.62 -12.64 14.61
CA ALA A 198 -30.19 -11.64 13.72
C ALA A 198 -29.47 -10.28 13.89
N GLY A 199 -29.16 -9.63 12.77
CA GLY A 199 -28.47 -8.33 12.74
C GLY A 199 -26.96 -8.36 13.02
N SER A 200 -26.36 -9.52 13.28
CA SER A 200 -24.91 -9.68 13.42
C SER A 200 -24.17 -9.72 12.08
N LEU A 201 -22.87 -9.46 12.10
CA LEU A 201 -22.00 -9.61 10.91
C LEU A 201 -22.02 -11.04 10.35
N ARG A 202 -22.11 -12.07 11.21
CA ARG A 202 -22.22 -13.46 10.73
C ARG A 202 -23.51 -13.71 10.00
N ALA A 203 -24.63 -13.19 10.51
CA ALA A 203 -25.91 -13.32 9.82
C ALA A 203 -25.88 -12.61 8.46
N ALA A 204 -25.30 -11.41 8.40
CA ALA A 204 -25.11 -10.66 7.16
C ALA A 204 -24.26 -11.43 6.13
N VAL A 205 -23.12 -12.01 6.54
CA VAL A 205 -22.28 -12.84 5.64
C VAL A 205 -22.99 -14.12 5.20
N ALA A 206 -23.84 -14.69 6.06
CA ALA A 206 -24.61 -15.88 5.74
C ALA A 206 -25.69 -15.59 4.69
N SER A 207 -26.41 -14.46 4.82
CA SER A 207 -27.45 -14.03 3.88
C SER A 207 -26.90 -13.47 2.58
N ALA A 208 -25.70 -12.88 2.60
CA ALA A 208 -25.10 -12.29 1.42
C ALA A 208 -24.85 -13.31 0.31
N VAL A 209 -25.12 -12.91 -0.93
CA VAL A 209 -24.75 -13.61 -2.15
C VAL A 209 -23.47 -13.01 -2.75
N ALA A 210 -22.96 -13.60 -3.83
CA ALA A 210 -21.73 -13.12 -4.46
C ALA A 210 -21.97 -11.79 -5.18
N GLY A 211 -21.18 -10.77 -4.86
CA GLY A 211 -21.31 -9.40 -5.37
C GLY A 211 -21.68 -8.39 -4.29
N ASP A 212 -22.31 -8.85 -3.21
CA ASP A 212 -22.88 -7.97 -2.19
C ASP A 212 -21.84 -7.11 -1.46
N THR A 213 -22.34 -5.98 -0.96
CA THR A 213 -21.64 -5.15 0.02
C THR A 213 -22.39 -5.19 1.34
N ILE A 214 -21.67 -5.56 2.41
CA ILE A 214 -22.17 -5.50 3.78
C ILE A 214 -21.70 -4.19 4.41
N THR A 215 -22.65 -3.42 4.93
CA THR A 215 -22.41 -2.18 5.66
C THR A 215 -22.81 -2.33 7.13
N PHE A 216 -22.59 -1.28 7.92
CA PHE A 216 -22.87 -1.28 9.36
C PHE A 216 -23.75 -0.10 9.74
N ALA A 217 -24.72 -0.32 10.62
CA ALA A 217 -25.56 0.73 11.14
C ALA A 217 -24.71 1.79 11.87
N PRO A 218 -24.99 3.10 11.72
CA PRO A 218 -24.21 4.15 12.36
C PRO A 218 -24.09 4.04 13.89
N GLY A 219 -25.07 3.41 14.54
CA GLY A 219 -25.02 3.11 15.97
C GLY A 219 -23.83 2.25 16.40
N LEU A 220 -23.15 1.57 15.47
CA LEU A 220 -21.95 0.76 15.72
C LEU A 220 -20.64 1.55 15.69
N ALA A 221 -20.66 2.86 15.41
CA ALA A 221 -19.46 3.68 15.41
C ALA A 221 -18.66 3.54 16.73
N GLY A 222 -17.35 3.31 16.61
CA GLY A 222 -16.44 3.08 17.74
C GLY A 222 -16.69 1.80 18.55
N GLN A 223 -17.67 0.98 18.20
CA GLN A 223 -17.94 -0.27 18.90
C GLN A 223 -16.99 -1.39 18.48
N THR A 224 -17.05 -2.51 19.20
CA THR A 224 -16.30 -3.73 18.88
C THR A 224 -17.24 -4.91 18.71
N ILE A 225 -17.21 -5.54 17.54
CA ILE A 225 -17.77 -6.87 17.29
C ILE A 225 -16.72 -7.88 17.78
N THR A 226 -16.99 -8.53 18.90
CA THR A 226 -16.07 -9.52 19.49
C THR A 226 -16.46 -10.91 19.03
N LEU A 227 -15.56 -11.57 18.29
CA LEU A 227 -15.80 -12.93 17.80
C LEU A 227 -15.55 -13.96 18.90
N THR A 228 -16.59 -14.70 19.27
CA THR A 228 -16.53 -15.76 20.29
C THR A 228 -16.74 -17.16 19.70
N SER A 229 -17.29 -17.24 18.49
CA SER A 229 -17.63 -18.47 17.75
C SER A 229 -16.59 -18.79 16.66
N GLY A 230 -15.35 -18.31 16.83
CA GLY A 230 -14.25 -18.52 15.88
C GLY A 230 -14.20 -17.49 14.74
N GLN A 231 -13.49 -17.82 13.66
CA GLN A 231 -13.38 -16.94 12.50
C GLN A 231 -14.69 -16.89 11.68
N ILE A 232 -14.88 -15.84 10.89
CA ILE A 232 -15.95 -15.74 9.88
C ILE A 232 -15.42 -16.32 8.56
N ALA A 233 -16.06 -17.38 8.06
CA ALA A 233 -15.67 -18.00 6.79
C ALA A 233 -16.37 -17.30 5.62
N ILE A 234 -15.60 -16.90 4.61
CA ILE A 234 -16.13 -16.50 3.31
C ILE A 234 -16.10 -17.74 2.40
N PRO A 235 -17.25 -18.26 1.93
CA PRO A 235 -17.30 -19.44 1.08
C PRO A 235 -16.69 -19.21 -0.31
N VAL A 236 -16.33 -20.31 -0.97
CA VAL A 236 -15.82 -20.32 -2.36
C VAL A 236 -16.79 -19.59 -3.29
N GLY A 237 -16.27 -18.63 -4.06
CA GLY A 237 -16.99 -17.87 -5.06
C GLY A 237 -17.89 -16.78 -4.49
N LYS A 238 -18.02 -16.66 -3.16
CA LYS A 238 -18.78 -15.58 -2.53
C LYS A 238 -17.95 -14.30 -2.54
N ASN A 239 -17.96 -13.63 -3.68
CA ASN A 239 -17.36 -12.31 -3.83
C ASN A 239 -18.08 -11.35 -2.87
N LEU A 240 -17.35 -10.62 -2.04
CA LEU A 240 -17.97 -9.83 -0.98
C LEU A 240 -17.14 -8.60 -0.64
N THR A 241 -17.83 -7.48 -0.41
CA THR A 241 -17.24 -6.30 0.22
C THR A 241 -17.80 -6.12 1.62
N ILE A 242 -16.93 -5.84 2.59
CA ILE A 242 -17.31 -5.42 3.95
C ILE A 242 -16.80 -4.00 4.16
N ASP A 243 -17.72 -3.04 4.34
CA ASP A 243 -17.40 -1.62 4.41
C ASP A 243 -17.89 -0.98 5.71
N GLY A 244 -16.94 -0.55 6.55
CA GLY A 244 -17.18 0.13 7.81
C GLY A 244 -17.46 1.63 7.71
N ALA A 245 -17.58 2.23 6.52
CA ALA A 245 -17.68 3.68 6.34
C ALA A 245 -18.83 4.31 7.16
N ALA A 246 -19.98 3.66 7.18
CA ALA A 246 -21.16 4.11 7.92
C ALA A 246 -21.02 3.97 9.46
N ALA A 247 -20.03 3.21 9.96
CA ALA A 247 -19.77 3.00 11.39
C ALA A 247 -18.30 3.32 11.73
N ALA A 248 -17.92 4.59 11.61
CA ALA A 248 -16.55 5.05 11.81
C ALA A 248 -15.90 4.50 13.09
N GLY A 249 -14.70 3.93 12.97
CA GLY A 249 -13.93 3.38 14.10
C GLY A 249 -14.41 2.02 14.61
N LEU A 250 -15.37 1.37 13.94
CA LEU A 250 -15.79 0.00 14.26
C LEU A 250 -14.60 -0.97 14.23
N THR A 251 -14.54 -1.84 15.24
CA THR A 251 -13.54 -2.90 15.36
C THR A 251 -14.18 -4.28 15.23
N ILE A 252 -13.58 -5.14 14.41
CA ILE A 252 -13.84 -6.59 14.38
C ILE A 252 -12.68 -7.26 15.11
N SER A 253 -12.97 -7.87 16.26
CA SER A 253 -11.95 -8.44 17.14
C SER A 253 -12.00 -9.96 17.13
N GLY A 254 -10.89 -10.62 16.79
CA GLY A 254 -10.74 -12.08 16.94
C GLY A 254 -10.57 -12.57 18.39
N ASN A 255 -10.70 -11.63 19.35
CA ASN A 255 -10.72 -11.89 20.80
C ASN A 255 -9.52 -12.68 21.34
N ASN A 256 -8.36 -12.53 20.71
CA ASN A 256 -7.14 -13.31 20.98
C ASN A 256 -7.36 -14.83 20.92
N SER A 257 -8.40 -15.29 20.23
CA SER A 257 -8.82 -16.70 20.24
C SER A 257 -8.99 -17.29 18.85
N SER A 258 -9.28 -16.47 17.84
CA SER A 258 -9.41 -16.92 16.46
C SER A 258 -8.96 -15.85 15.48
N ARG A 259 -8.86 -16.22 14.20
CA ARG A 259 -8.84 -15.22 13.12
C ARG A 259 -10.12 -14.39 13.13
N ALA A 260 -10.08 -13.24 12.45
CA ALA A 260 -11.30 -12.52 12.11
C ALA A 260 -11.99 -13.18 10.91
N PHE A 261 -11.27 -13.35 9.80
CA PHE A 261 -11.79 -13.89 8.56
C PHE A 261 -10.94 -15.04 8.01
N PHE A 262 -11.60 -15.96 7.30
CA PHE A 262 -10.95 -16.95 6.46
C PHE A 262 -11.63 -17.06 5.11
N VAL A 263 -10.91 -16.70 4.05
CA VAL A 263 -11.44 -16.59 2.70
C VAL A 263 -11.12 -17.86 1.93
N ASN A 264 -12.16 -18.57 1.48
CA ASN A 264 -12.02 -19.80 0.72
C ASN A 264 -12.24 -19.51 -0.76
N ALA A 265 -11.41 -20.12 -1.60
CA ALA A 265 -11.49 -20.19 -3.04
C ALA A 265 -10.88 -21.54 -3.47
N ASN A 266 -10.94 -21.85 -4.76
CA ASN A 266 -10.24 -23.01 -5.31
C ASN A 266 -9.83 -22.75 -6.77
N VAL A 267 -9.08 -23.70 -7.35
CA VAL A 267 -8.55 -23.63 -8.72
C VAL A 267 -9.59 -23.48 -9.84
N VAL A 268 -10.87 -23.75 -9.55
CA VAL A 268 -11.99 -23.59 -10.50
C VAL A 268 -12.73 -22.27 -10.26
N THR A 269 -12.84 -21.86 -8.99
CA THR A 269 -13.66 -20.72 -8.57
C THR A 269 -12.86 -19.82 -7.64
N ALA A 270 -12.34 -18.73 -8.21
CA ALA A 270 -11.69 -17.66 -7.46
C ALA A 270 -12.68 -16.93 -6.56
N THR A 271 -12.17 -16.24 -5.53
CA THR A 271 -12.99 -15.40 -4.64
C THR A 271 -12.38 -14.01 -4.50
N ASN A 272 -13.20 -12.99 -4.72
CA ASN A 272 -12.84 -11.58 -4.53
C ASN A 272 -13.37 -11.11 -3.19
N PHE A 273 -12.48 -10.76 -2.27
CA PHE A 273 -12.86 -10.26 -0.95
C PHE A 273 -12.27 -8.88 -0.72
N ALA A 274 -13.12 -7.92 -0.37
CA ALA A 274 -12.71 -6.56 -0.06
C ALA A 274 -13.12 -6.18 1.37
N VAL A 275 -12.21 -5.54 2.10
CA VAL A 275 -12.50 -4.96 3.41
C VAL A 275 -12.08 -3.51 3.43
N LYS A 276 -12.98 -2.65 3.93
CA LYS A 276 -12.79 -1.21 3.93
C LYS A 276 -13.20 -0.53 5.24
N ASN A 277 -12.54 0.58 5.55
CA ASN A 277 -13.00 1.57 6.54
C ASN A 277 -13.26 1.04 7.97
N LEU A 278 -12.47 0.06 8.44
CA LEU A 278 -12.66 -0.54 9.76
C LEU A 278 -11.34 -0.95 10.42
N THR A 279 -11.42 -1.38 11.69
CA THR A 279 -10.29 -1.99 12.39
C THR A 279 -10.48 -3.49 12.50
N ILE A 280 -9.46 -4.29 12.19
CA ILE A 280 -9.39 -5.71 12.51
C ILE A 280 -8.29 -5.94 13.54
N ALA A 281 -8.68 -6.43 14.71
CA ALA A 281 -7.77 -6.49 15.85
C ALA A 281 -7.79 -7.83 16.59
N ASN A 282 -6.70 -8.07 17.32
CA ASN A 282 -6.59 -9.18 18.29
C ASN A 282 -6.97 -10.54 17.69
N GLY A 283 -6.76 -10.72 16.39
CA GLY A 283 -6.89 -12.01 15.75
C GLY A 283 -5.75 -12.93 16.20
N LYS A 284 -6.03 -14.20 16.47
CA LYS A 284 -5.01 -15.18 16.90
C LYS A 284 -5.20 -16.52 16.22
N THR A 285 -4.11 -17.10 15.73
CA THR A 285 -4.09 -18.46 15.19
C THR A 285 -2.73 -19.12 15.41
N THR A 286 -2.70 -20.43 15.59
CA THR A 286 -1.46 -21.23 15.64
C THR A 286 -0.90 -21.55 14.25
N ASP A 287 -1.47 -20.95 13.23
CA ASP A 287 -1.15 -21.17 11.83
C ASP A 287 -0.85 -19.82 11.17
N THR A 288 -1.35 -19.53 9.97
CA THR A 288 -1.09 -18.26 9.27
C THR A 288 -2.30 -17.31 9.24
N GLY A 289 -2.06 -16.00 9.10
CA GLY A 289 -3.11 -15.00 8.87
C GLY A 289 -3.92 -14.71 10.13
N GLY A 290 -3.34 -14.01 11.11
CA GLY A 290 -3.97 -13.80 12.41
C GLY A 290 -5.26 -13.00 12.34
N ALA A 291 -5.36 -12.03 11.43
CA ALA A 291 -6.62 -11.35 11.09
C ALA A 291 -7.35 -12.05 9.94
N ILE A 292 -6.69 -12.15 8.78
CA ILE A 292 -7.25 -12.70 7.54
C ILE A 292 -6.33 -13.81 7.04
N GLY A 293 -6.85 -15.02 6.98
CA GLY A 293 -6.23 -16.14 6.26
C GLY A 293 -6.96 -16.41 4.95
N THR A 294 -6.24 -16.88 3.94
CA THR A 294 -6.82 -17.22 2.63
C THR A 294 -6.37 -18.61 2.18
N THR A 295 -7.21 -19.31 1.42
CA THR A 295 -6.75 -20.39 0.53
C THR A 295 -6.12 -19.81 -0.74
N ASP A 296 -5.83 -20.68 -1.72
CA ASP A 296 -5.36 -20.30 -3.04
C ASP A 296 -6.48 -19.64 -3.87
N GLU A 297 -6.12 -18.88 -4.91
CA GLU A 297 -7.02 -18.20 -5.86
C GLU A 297 -7.94 -17.11 -5.25
N VAL A 298 -7.44 -16.38 -4.25
CA VAL A 298 -8.14 -15.24 -3.64
C VAL A 298 -7.58 -13.91 -4.16
N SER A 299 -8.46 -13.01 -4.58
CA SER A 299 -8.12 -11.59 -4.76
C SER A 299 -8.57 -10.82 -3.53
N LEU A 300 -7.60 -10.28 -2.78
CA LEU A 300 -7.85 -9.53 -1.54
C LEU A 300 -7.58 -8.04 -1.74
N THR A 301 -8.57 -7.22 -1.46
CA THR A 301 -8.47 -5.76 -1.43
C THR A 301 -8.67 -5.23 -0.01
N VAL A 302 -7.75 -4.39 0.44
CA VAL A 302 -7.76 -3.78 1.76
C VAL A 302 -7.60 -2.27 1.58
N ASP A 303 -8.60 -1.50 1.97
CA ASP A 303 -8.59 -0.05 1.79
C ASP A 303 -9.03 0.69 3.05
N ASN A 304 -8.19 1.58 3.57
CA ASN A 304 -8.45 2.31 4.81
C ASN A 304 -8.79 1.39 6.00
N VAL A 305 -8.00 0.31 6.18
CA VAL A 305 -8.19 -0.66 7.27
C VAL A 305 -7.02 -0.58 8.26
N GLN A 306 -7.33 -0.74 9.55
CA GLN A 306 -6.32 -0.86 10.61
C GLN A 306 -6.21 -2.30 11.11
N PHE A 307 -5.04 -2.91 10.98
CA PHE A 307 -4.72 -4.22 11.53
C PHE A 307 -3.89 -4.07 12.81
N ASN A 308 -4.51 -4.32 13.96
CA ASN A 308 -3.91 -4.06 15.26
C ASN A 308 -3.73 -5.34 16.10
N ASN A 309 -2.49 -5.61 16.52
CA ASN A 309 -2.17 -6.68 17.48
C ASN A 309 -2.65 -8.07 17.06
N ASN A 310 -2.66 -8.37 15.76
CA ASN A 310 -3.01 -9.69 15.28
C ASN A 310 -1.78 -10.61 15.35
N VAL A 311 -2.00 -11.87 15.68
CA VAL A 311 -0.96 -12.86 15.98
C VAL A 311 -1.18 -14.15 15.18
N ALA A 312 -0.13 -14.62 14.51
CA ALA A 312 -0.13 -15.91 13.82
C ALA A 312 1.18 -16.63 14.10
N ASP A 313 1.17 -17.93 14.43
CA ASP A 313 2.44 -18.59 14.76
C ASP A 313 3.36 -18.75 13.53
N LYS A 314 2.81 -19.00 12.33
CA LYS A 314 3.60 -19.39 11.14
C LYS A 314 3.78 -18.30 10.08
N GLY A 315 3.11 -17.16 10.19
CA GLY A 315 3.26 -16.08 9.21
C GLY A 315 2.00 -15.27 8.98
N GLY A 316 2.20 -14.01 8.57
CA GLY A 316 1.11 -13.08 8.34
C GLY A 316 0.35 -12.81 9.63
N GLY A 317 1.01 -12.19 10.62
CA GLY A 317 0.37 -11.90 11.90
C GLY A 317 -0.96 -11.16 11.71
N ALA A 318 -1.07 -10.31 10.68
CA ALA A 318 -2.35 -9.82 10.17
C ALA A 318 -2.89 -10.66 8.99
N ILE A 319 -2.23 -10.60 7.83
CA ILE A 319 -2.74 -11.18 6.58
C ILE A 319 -1.81 -12.27 6.09
N PHE A 320 -2.36 -13.40 5.68
CA PHE A 320 -1.62 -14.41 4.92
C PHE A 320 -2.30 -14.71 3.59
N GLY A 321 -1.64 -14.34 2.48
CA GLY A 321 -2.02 -14.67 1.11
C GLY A 321 -1.32 -15.94 0.63
N ASN A 322 -2.08 -16.93 0.14
CA ASN A 322 -1.58 -18.20 -0.36
C ASN A 322 -1.36 -18.18 -1.88
N PHE A 323 -1.19 -19.35 -2.51
CA PHE A 323 -0.81 -19.45 -3.92
C PHE A 323 -1.84 -18.83 -4.87
N ASN A 324 -1.34 -18.22 -5.94
CA ASN A 324 -2.13 -17.54 -6.96
C ASN A 324 -3.01 -16.37 -6.46
N ASN A 325 -2.84 -15.94 -5.20
CA ASN A 325 -3.56 -14.80 -4.68
C ASN A 325 -3.01 -13.49 -5.22
N THR A 326 -3.87 -12.49 -5.36
CA THR A 326 -3.50 -11.07 -5.50
C THR A 326 -3.82 -10.32 -4.22
N LEU A 327 -2.99 -9.33 -3.88
CA LEU A 327 -3.21 -8.49 -2.70
C LEU A 327 -2.97 -7.02 -3.04
N THR A 328 -4.00 -6.21 -2.81
CA THR A 328 -3.92 -4.75 -2.90
C THR A 328 -4.22 -4.14 -1.54
N VAL A 329 -3.28 -3.34 -1.03
CA VAL A 329 -3.38 -2.64 0.25
C VAL A 329 -3.22 -1.15 0.00
N SER A 330 -4.23 -0.35 0.34
CA SER A 330 -4.21 1.10 0.20
C SER A 330 -4.65 1.79 1.48
N ASN A 331 -4.04 2.94 1.78
CA ASN A 331 -4.46 3.84 2.87
C ASN A 331 -4.57 3.16 4.25
N SER A 332 -3.83 2.07 4.47
CA SER A 332 -4.06 1.15 5.57
C SER A 332 -2.93 1.16 6.60
N LYS A 333 -3.21 0.66 7.80
CA LYS A 333 -2.24 0.63 8.90
C LYS A 333 -2.09 -0.77 9.46
N PHE A 334 -0.85 -1.18 9.69
CA PHE A 334 -0.50 -2.44 10.34
C PHE A 334 0.35 -2.12 11.55
N ASN A 335 -0.23 -2.24 12.74
CA ASN A 335 0.44 -1.88 13.98
C ASN A 335 0.51 -3.06 14.96
N GLY A 336 1.73 -3.40 15.38
CA GLY A 336 1.96 -4.36 16.45
C GLY A 336 1.54 -5.80 16.12
N ASN A 337 1.46 -6.16 14.83
CA ASN A 337 1.13 -7.53 14.43
C ASN A 337 2.36 -8.44 14.56
N ILE A 338 2.15 -9.70 14.94
CA ILE A 338 3.24 -10.61 15.38
C ILE A 338 3.13 -11.97 14.70
N ALA A 339 4.26 -12.47 14.19
CA ALA A 339 4.39 -13.86 13.76
C ALA A 339 5.74 -14.48 14.09
N THR A 340 6.04 -14.61 15.38
CA THR A 340 7.34 -15.08 15.88
C THR A 340 7.34 -16.47 16.51
N ALA A 341 6.18 -16.97 16.96
CA ALA A 341 6.12 -18.17 17.79
C ALA A 341 6.51 -19.46 17.04
N GLY A 342 6.15 -19.58 15.77
CA GLY A 342 6.45 -20.77 14.96
C GLY A 342 7.87 -20.82 14.41
N ASN A 343 8.64 -19.73 14.53
CA ASN A 343 9.96 -19.59 13.92
C ASN A 343 10.01 -20.09 12.44
N ASP A 344 8.94 -19.80 11.68
CA ASP A 344 8.75 -20.24 10.29
C ASP A 344 9.40 -19.23 9.34
N GLU A 345 9.88 -19.70 8.19
CA GLU A 345 10.49 -18.82 7.19
C GLU A 345 9.51 -17.79 6.61
N ARG A 346 8.20 -18.09 6.67
CA ARG A 346 7.08 -17.25 6.25
C ARG A 346 6.58 -16.31 7.35
N GLY A 347 7.27 -16.25 8.49
CA GLY A 347 6.86 -15.58 9.71
C GLY A 347 6.77 -14.04 9.65
N ALA A 348 6.14 -13.42 8.65
CA ALA A 348 5.97 -11.96 8.64
C ALA A 348 5.04 -11.47 9.73
N GLY A 349 5.43 -10.39 10.44
CA GLY A 349 4.61 -9.82 11.50
C GLY A 349 3.29 -9.26 10.98
N ALA A 350 3.27 -8.57 9.84
CA ALA A 350 2.03 -8.05 9.24
C ALA A 350 1.51 -8.96 8.12
N ILE A 351 2.22 -9.02 6.98
CA ILE A 351 1.72 -9.67 5.77
C ILE A 351 2.70 -10.75 5.30
N GLY A 352 2.23 -12.00 5.28
CA GLY A 352 2.88 -13.08 4.55
C GLY A 352 2.20 -13.29 3.21
N PHE A 353 2.96 -13.37 2.13
CA PHE A 353 2.43 -13.50 0.77
C PHE A 353 3.22 -14.56 0.00
N LEU A 354 2.55 -15.65 -0.37
CA LEU A 354 3.11 -16.80 -1.07
C LEU A 354 2.45 -16.98 -2.43
N SER A 355 2.75 -16.10 -3.39
CA SER A 355 2.14 -16.10 -4.72
C SER A 355 3.02 -15.36 -5.71
N SER A 356 3.01 -15.79 -6.98
CA SER A 356 3.71 -15.11 -8.08
C SER A 356 2.93 -13.94 -8.69
N LYS A 357 1.74 -13.64 -8.16
CA LYS A 357 0.88 -12.56 -8.67
C LYS A 357 1.23 -11.22 -8.03
N ALA A 358 0.42 -10.21 -8.35
CA ALA A 358 0.59 -8.85 -7.88
C ALA A 358 0.40 -8.75 -6.35
N PHE A 359 1.33 -8.04 -5.71
CA PHE A 359 1.23 -7.60 -4.34
C PHE A 359 1.58 -6.11 -4.27
N THR A 360 0.55 -5.29 -4.07
CA THR A 360 0.66 -3.84 -4.12
C THR A 360 0.33 -3.23 -2.77
N VAL A 361 1.19 -2.32 -2.31
CA VAL A 361 1.02 -1.55 -1.07
C VAL A 361 1.19 -0.07 -1.38
N THR A 362 0.16 0.74 -1.13
CA THR A 362 0.19 2.19 -1.37
C THR A 362 -0.30 2.95 -0.15
N ASN A 363 0.27 4.14 0.08
CA ASN A 363 -0.22 5.08 1.10
C ASN A 363 -0.40 4.46 2.50
N SER A 364 0.43 3.50 2.89
CA SER A 364 0.18 2.65 4.06
C SER A 364 1.29 2.72 5.10
N ASP A 365 0.94 2.52 6.37
CA ASP A 365 1.85 2.54 7.52
C ASP A 365 2.02 1.13 8.12
N PHE A 366 3.26 0.67 8.24
CA PHE A 366 3.64 -0.57 8.91
C PHE A 366 4.53 -0.24 10.10
N THR A 367 3.97 -0.38 11.30
CA THR A 367 4.63 0.07 12.53
C THR A 367 4.72 -1.05 13.56
N ASN A 368 5.89 -1.22 14.16
CA ASN A 368 6.11 -2.12 15.30
C ASN A 368 5.69 -3.59 15.05
N ASN A 369 5.66 -4.04 13.80
CA ASN A 369 5.32 -5.42 13.48
C ASN A 369 6.55 -6.31 13.74
N LYS A 370 6.31 -7.51 14.25
CA LYS A 370 7.37 -8.44 14.66
C LYS A 370 7.23 -9.75 13.92
N GLY A 371 8.24 -10.08 13.14
CA GLY A 371 8.28 -11.30 12.34
C GLY A 371 9.56 -12.09 12.56
N ILE A 372 9.64 -13.23 11.90
CA ILE A 372 10.87 -14.03 11.78
C ILE A 372 11.66 -13.62 10.56
N ASN A 373 10.98 -13.38 9.42
CA ASN A 373 11.58 -12.80 8.22
C ASN A 373 10.61 -11.75 7.70
N GLY A 374 11.08 -10.52 7.53
CA GLY A 374 10.21 -9.38 7.28
C GLY A 374 9.38 -9.05 8.51
N GLY A 375 9.87 -8.13 9.35
CA GLY A 375 9.11 -7.71 10.54
C GLY A 375 7.70 -7.24 10.17
N ALA A 376 7.55 -6.61 9.00
CA ALA A 376 6.27 -6.27 8.40
C ALA A 376 5.87 -7.27 7.30
N ILE A 377 6.64 -7.37 6.22
CA ILE A 377 6.23 -8.06 4.99
C ILE A 377 7.21 -9.18 4.63
N ASN A 378 6.68 -10.35 4.29
CA ASN A 378 7.39 -11.47 3.68
C ASN A 378 6.70 -11.82 2.37
N SER A 379 7.41 -11.67 1.25
CA SER A 379 6.90 -11.92 -0.10
C SER A 379 7.71 -13.01 -0.79
N LEU A 380 7.11 -14.16 -1.01
CA LEU A 380 7.70 -15.29 -1.71
C LEU A 380 7.14 -15.31 -3.14
N GLN A 381 8.00 -14.99 -4.10
CA GLN A 381 7.71 -14.88 -5.54
C GLN A 381 6.78 -13.73 -5.94
N GLY A 382 6.29 -12.94 -5.00
CA GLY A 382 5.35 -11.84 -5.26
C GLY A 382 5.96 -10.70 -6.07
N LYS A 383 5.18 -10.17 -7.01
CA LYS A 383 5.50 -8.95 -7.78
C LYS A 383 5.24 -7.72 -6.90
N LEU A 384 6.11 -7.55 -5.90
CA LEU A 384 5.95 -6.56 -4.84
C LEU A 384 6.14 -5.14 -5.37
N THR A 385 5.11 -4.32 -5.23
CA THR A 385 5.17 -2.87 -5.45
C THR A 385 4.76 -2.14 -4.18
N ILE A 386 5.65 -1.30 -3.67
CA ILE A 386 5.42 -0.42 -2.52
C ILE A 386 5.57 1.01 -2.99
N ASP A 387 4.56 1.83 -2.75
CA ASP A 387 4.60 3.25 -3.06
C ASP A 387 4.06 4.10 -1.91
N ASN A 388 4.68 5.26 -1.70
CA ASN A 388 4.24 6.27 -0.73
C ASN A 388 3.89 5.69 0.65
N SER A 389 4.72 4.78 1.17
CA SER A 389 4.42 4.01 2.38
C SER A 389 5.54 4.12 3.42
N ARG A 390 5.21 3.82 4.68
CA ARG A 390 6.11 3.99 5.82
C ARG A 390 6.27 2.67 6.58
N PHE A 391 7.51 2.30 6.87
CA PHE A 391 7.89 1.10 7.62
C PHE A 391 8.76 1.50 8.80
N ILE A 392 8.19 1.51 10.00
CA ILE A 392 8.83 2.10 11.19
C ILE A 392 8.88 1.12 12.35
N GLY A 393 10.08 0.86 12.86
CA GLY A 393 10.26 0.05 14.07
C GLY A 393 9.85 -1.41 13.92
N ASN A 394 9.82 -1.94 12.69
CA ASN A 394 9.55 -3.36 12.47
C ASN A 394 10.80 -4.18 12.81
N ASP A 395 10.59 -5.40 13.29
CA ASP A 395 11.62 -6.12 14.03
C ASP A 395 11.61 -7.63 13.72
N THR A 396 12.78 -8.20 13.47
CA THR A 396 13.00 -9.65 13.34
C THR A 396 13.97 -10.24 14.36
N SER A 397 14.28 -9.51 15.44
CA SER A 397 15.20 -9.93 16.52
C SER A 397 14.71 -11.08 17.41
N ALA A 398 13.49 -11.56 17.19
CA ALA A 398 13.02 -12.81 17.80
C ALA A 398 13.51 -14.06 17.05
N ALA A 399 14.15 -13.89 15.89
CA ALA A 399 14.63 -14.98 15.07
C ALA A 399 15.74 -15.77 15.78
N SER A 400 15.70 -17.08 15.59
CA SER A 400 16.74 -18.00 16.07
C SER A 400 16.94 -19.13 15.06
N TYR A 401 18.09 -19.80 15.11
CA TYR A 401 18.33 -20.96 14.27
C TYR A 401 17.33 -22.07 14.54
N ALA A 402 16.57 -22.46 13.52
CA ALA A 402 15.61 -23.55 13.60
C ALA A 402 16.29 -24.90 13.33
N THR A 403 16.85 -25.54 14.37
CA THR A 403 17.52 -26.84 14.23
C THR A 403 16.56 -27.93 13.73
N GLY A 404 17.01 -28.77 12.78
CA GLY A 404 16.23 -29.90 12.26
C GLY A 404 15.26 -29.56 11.12
N GLN A 405 15.27 -28.31 10.62
CA GLN A 405 14.55 -27.90 9.41
C GLN A 405 15.45 -27.96 8.18
N GLY A 406 14.85 -28.09 7.00
CA GLY A 406 15.59 -28.16 5.72
C GLY A 406 16.39 -26.89 5.40
N ASN A 407 16.00 -25.73 5.95
CA ASN A 407 16.70 -24.46 5.76
C ASN A 407 16.80 -23.64 7.05
N PRO A 408 17.66 -24.07 7.99
CA PRO A 408 17.71 -23.53 9.36
C PRO A 408 18.21 -22.08 9.43
N GLY A 409 18.87 -21.58 8.37
CA GLY A 409 19.51 -20.26 8.32
C GLY A 409 18.71 -19.14 7.65
N LEU A 410 17.56 -19.43 7.03
CA LEU A 410 16.68 -18.39 6.48
C LEU A 410 15.81 -17.79 7.59
N ARG A 411 16.43 -17.07 8.52
CA ARG A 411 15.77 -16.48 9.68
C ARG A 411 16.35 -15.09 9.97
N GLY A 412 15.50 -14.21 10.48
CA GLY A 412 15.80 -12.85 10.90
C GLY A 412 16.19 -11.90 9.78
N ASN A 413 15.92 -12.28 8.53
CA ASN A 413 16.24 -11.46 7.37
C ASN A 413 15.17 -10.37 7.18
N GLY A 414 15.62 -9.14 6.91
CA GLY A 414 14.76 -8.01 6.62
C GLY A 414 13.97 -7.51 7.83
N GLY A 415 14.47 -6.49 8.53
CA GLY A 415 13.76 -5.95 9.70
C GLY A 415 12.35 -5.46 9.39
N ALA A 416 12.10 -4.95 8.18
CA ALA A 416 10.76 -4.66 7.68
C ALA A 416 10.32 -5.61 6.55
N ILE A 417 11.14 -5.78 5.52
CA ILE A 417 10.77 -6.51 4.29
C ILE A 417 11.72 -7.67 4.05
N TYR A 418 11.15 -8.83 3.78
CA TYR A 418 11.83 -9.98 3.20
C TYR A 418 11.19 -10.32 1.85
N THR A 419 12.02 -10.55 0.84
CA THR A 419 11.57 -11.16 -0.43
C THR A 419 12.39 -12.39 -0.77
N ASP A 420 11.73 -13.36 -1.41
CA ASP A 420 12.37 -14.48 -2.10
C ASP A 420 11.83 -14.55 -3.53
N ARG A 421 12.54 -13.89 -4.44
CA ARG A 421 12.19 -13.68 -5.86
C ARG A 421 10.92 -12.83 -6.05
N ALA A 422 10.76 -12.32 -7.26
CA ALA A 422 9.53 -11.66 -7.73
C ALA A 422 8.91 -12.37 -8.94
N SER A 423 9.50 -13.51 -9.33
CA SER A 423 9.00 -14.39 -10.36
C SER A 423 9.42 -15.82 -10.10
N ASN A 424 8.68 -16.76 -10.67
CA ASN A 424 9.13 -18.15 -10.72
C ASN A 424 10.12 -18.37 -11.89
N PRO A 425 10.92 -19.46 -11.89
CA PRO A 425 11.95 -19.69 -12.93
C PRO A 425 11.42 -19.85 -14.36
N SER A 426 10.12 -20.05 -14.56
CA SER A 426 9.51 -20.14 -15.89
C SER A 426 9.04 -18.78 -16.44
N GLU A 427 8.97 -17.75 -15.60
CA GLU A 427 8.62 -16.40 -16.01
C GLU A 427 9.85 -15.64 -16.54
N ALA A 428 9.62 -14.77 -17.51
CA ALA A 428 10.69 -14.00 -18.13
C ALA A 428 11.32 -12.96 -17.20
N SER A 429 10.55 -12.41 -16.25
CA SER A 429 11.03 -11.45 -15.25
C SER A 429 9.96 -11.16 -14.19
N GLY A 430 10.40 -10.86 -12.98
CA GLY A 430 9.62 -10.22 -11.92
C GLY A 430 10.20 -8.87 -11.55
N THR A 431 9.43 -8.04 -10.85
CA THR A 431 9.92 -6.74 -10.34
C THR A 431 9.57 -6.57 -8.88
N ILE A 432 10.58 -6.16 -8.10
CA ILE A 432 10.43 -5.59 -6.77
C ILE A 432 10.62 -4.09 -6.90
N LYS A 433 9.57 -3.32 -6.65
CA LYS A 433 9.61 -1.86 -6.72
C LYS A 433 9.28 -1.26 -5.36
N ILE A 434 10.14 -0.36 -4.88
CA ILE A 434 9.91 0.45 -3.70
C ILE A 434 10.12 1.91 -4.11
N SER A 435 9.06 2.71 -4.05
CA SER A 435 9.10 4.12 -4.41
C SER A 435 8.48 5.03 -3.34
N ASN A 436 8.99 6.27 -3.25
CA ASN A 436 8.41 7.35 -2.45
C ASN A 436 8.20 6.98 -0.96
N SER A 437 9.01 6.06 -0.43
CA SER A 437 8.73 5.39 0.85
C SER A 437 9.79 5.69 1.91
N VAL A 438 9.46 5.41 3.17
CA VAL A 438 10.36 5.63 4.31
C VAL A 438 10.49 4.36 5.14
N PHE A 439 11.72 3.91 5.37
CA PHE A 439 12.09 2.80 6.24
C PHE A 439 12.95 3.32 7.37
N GLN A 440 12.38 3.35 8.58
CA GLN A 440 13.03 3.97 9.72
C GLN A 440 13.09 3.06 10.95
N ASN A 441 14.25 3.01 11.61
CA ASN A 441 14.42 2.31 12.89
C ASN A 441 14.03 0.82 12.86
N ASN A 442 14.05 0.18 11.70
CA ASN A 442 13.77 -1.25 11.59
C ASN A 442 14.99 -2.06 12.01
N LYS A 443 14.75 -3.26 12.56
CA LYS A 443 15.79 -4.12 13.12
C LYS A 443 15.76 -5.52 12.52
N GLY A 444 16.85 -5.90 11.86
CA GLY A 444 17.10 -7.24 11.34
C GLY A 444 17.99 -8.07 12.27
N GLN A 445 17.86 -9.39 12.22
CA GLN A 445 18.76 -10.34 12.88
C GLN A 445 19.19 -11.44 11.91
N GLY A 446 20.12 -11.13 11.03
CA GLY A 446 20.58 -12.05 10.00
C GLY A 446 21.18 -11.28 8.85
N GLU A 447 20.33 -10.66 8.04
CA GLU A 447 20.71 -9.83 6.89
C GLU A 447 19.63 -8.78 6.63
N GLY A 448 20.00 -7.54 6.26
CA GLY A 448 19.04 -6.49 5.90
C GLY A 448 18.32 -5.87 7.10
N GLY A 449 18.76 -4.71 7.58
CA GLY A 449 18.14 -4.07 8.75
C GLY A 449 16.76 -3.46 8.44
N ALA A 450 16.55 -2.92 7.23
CA ALA A 450 15.22 -2.61 6.72
C ALA A 450 14.71 -3.67 5.75
N ALA A 451 15.50 -4.00 4.73
CA ALA A 451 15.04 -4.92 3.69
C ALA A 451 16.10 -5.95 3.32
N TYR A 452 15.65 -7.18 3.15
CA TYR A 452 16.37 -8.26 2.51
C TYR A 452 15.66 -8.61 1.21
N LEU A 453 16.32 -8.33 0.08
CA LEU A 453 15.76 -8.50 -1.25
C LEU A 453 16.51 -9.60 -1.99
N PHE A 454 15.99 -10.82 -1.93
CA PHE A 454 16.50 -11.92 -2.76
C PHE A 454 15.75 -11.96 -4.10
N THR A 455 16.52 -12.11 -5.18
CA THR A 455 16.04 -12.05 -6.56
C THR A 455 16.48 -13.29 -7.34
N GLY A 456 15.66 -13.73 -8.29
CA GLY A 456 16.14 -14.60 -9.36
C GLY A 456 16.97 -13.78 -10.37
N SER A 457 17.79 -14.46 -11.18
CA SER A 457 18.58 -13.85 -12.25
C SER A 457 17.78 -12.98 -13.23
N GLN A 458 16.51 -13.32 -13.40
CA GLN A 458 15.59 -12.64 -14.30
C GLN A 458 14.87 -11.45 -13.66
N ASP A 459 14.92 -11.31 -12.34
CA ASP A 459 14.18 -10.29 -11.61
C ASP A 459 14.91 -8.94 -11.62
N LYS A 460 14.13 -7.87 -11.48
CA LYS A 460 14.61 -6.50 -11.37
C LYS A 460 14.25 -5.91 -10.01
N VAL A 461 15.15 -5.10 -9.46
CA VAL A 461 14.89 -4.29 -8.25
C VAL A 461 14.99 -2.81 -8.59
N ILE A 462 14.00 -2.05 -8.14
CA ILE A 462 13.90 -0.61 -8.34
C ILE A 462 13.66 0.06 -6.98
N LEU A 463 14.60 0.90 -6.55
CA LEU A 463 14.49 1.76 -5.37
C LEU A 463 14.50 3.22 -5.81
N GLU A 464 13.39 3.93 -5.63
CA GLU A 464 13.22 5.29 -6.15
C GLU A 464 12.68 6.23 -5.07
N ASN A 465 13.25 7.43 -4.94
CA ASN A 465 12.75 8.47 -4.02
C ASN A 465 12.48 7.96 -2.58
N THR A 466 13.32 7.04 -2.09
CA THR A 466 13.07 6.31 -0.84
C THR A 466 14.12 6.67 0.21
N THR A 467 13.75 6.65 1.48
CA THR A 467 14.68 6.89 2.60
C THR A 467 14.79 5.66 3.49
N PHE A 468 15.99 5.12 3.64
CA PHE A 468 16.36 4.11 4.63
C PHE A 468 17.18 4.78 5.73
N GLN A 469 16.59 4.99 6.90
CA GLN A 469 17.20 5.73 7.99
C GLN A 469 17.25 4.94 9.30
N ASN A 470 18.42 4.93 9.94
CA ASN A 470 18.64 4.37 11.29
C ASN A 470 18.20 2.91 11.42
N ASN A 471 18.26 2.14 10.34
CA ASN A 471 17.97 0.71 10.39
C ASN A 471 19.21 -0.04 10.85
N GLU A 472 19.02 -1.13 11.58
CA GLU A 472 20.12 -1.90 12.19
C GLU A 472 19.97 -3.38 11.85
N VAL A 473 21.07 -4.05 11.51
CA VAL A 473 21.11 -5.50 11.41
C VAL A 473 22.15 -6.09 12.35
N MET A 474 21.72 -7.08 13.13
CA MET A 474 22.55 -7.87 14.02
C MET A 474 22.93 -9.21 13.34
N ALA A 475 24.01 -9.83 13.79
CA ALA A 475 24.31 -11.20 13.38
C ALA A 475 23.31 -12.18 13.96
N LEU A 476 22.93 -13.18 13.16
CA LEU A 476 22.31 -14.39 13.66
C LEU A 476 23.44 -15.38 14.01
N THR A 477 23.60 -15.69 15.30
CA THR A 477 24.69 -16.55 15.80
C THR A 477 24.18 -17.92 16.24
N GLY A 478 25.01 -18.97 16.10
CA GLY A 478 24.66 -20.33 16.51
C GLY A 478 24.38 -21.35 15.38
N SER A 479 24.58 -21.00 14.11
CA SER A 479 24.43 -21.94 12.98
C SER A 479 25.55 -22.99 12.93
N PRO A 480 25.24 -24.27 12.65
CA PRO A 480 26.23 -25.23 12.17
C PRO A 480 26.72 -24.80 10.76
N GLY A 481 27.96 -24.31 10.65
CA GLY A 481 28.56 -23.90 9.36
C GLY A 481 28.87 -22.41 9.19
N GLY A 482 28.68 -21.61 10.25
CA GLY A 482 28.85 -20.16 10.22
C GLY A 482 27.50 -19.47 10.06
N GLY A 483 27.18 -18.55 10.98
CA GLY A 483 25.88 -17.87 11.00
C GLY A 483 25.76 -16.76 9.95
N ASN A 484 24.60 -16.10 9.90
CA ASN A 484 24.40 -14.92 9.06
C ASN A 484 25.07 -13.74 9.76
N PRO A 485 26.12 -13.14 9.17
CA PRO A 485 26.97 -12.21 9.90
C PRO A 485 26.34 -10.82 10.10
N GLY A 486 25.20 -10.50 9.48
CA GLY A 486 24.54 -9.21 9.62
C GLY A 486 25.07 -8.17 8.64
N ASN A 487 24.86 -8.37 7.34
CA ASN A 487 25.19 -7.40 6.30
C ASN A 487 23.96 -6.55 5.92
N GLY A 488 24.23 -5.35 5.38
CA GLY A 488 23.21 -4.43 4.87
C GLY A 488 22.37 -3.82 5.98
N GLY A 489 22.91 -2.83 6.71
CA GLY A 489 22.16 -2.18 7.78
C GLY A 489 20.88 -1.51 7.29
N GLY A 490 20.89 -0.95 6.09
CA GLY A 490 19.68 -0.55 5.38
C GLY A 490 19.12 -1.71 4.57
N VAL A 491 19.77 -2.02 3.45
CA VAL A 491 19.28 -2.98 2.47
C VAL A 491 20.35 -4.01 2.12
N THR A 492 19.92 -5.25 2.02
CA THR A 492 20.70 -6.37 1.48
C THR A 492 20.07 -6.86 0.19
N ILE A 493 20.88 -7.05 -0.85
CA ILE A 493 20.42 -7.54 -2.16
C ILE A 493 21.25 -8.76 -2.57
N LEU A 494 20.55 -9.87 -2.82
CA LEU A 494 21.14 -11.12 -3.26
C LEU A 494 20.49 -11.58 -4.55
N SER A 495 21.31 -12.13 -5.43
CA SER A 495 20.84 -12.84 -6.61
C SER A 495 21.51 -14.21 -6.69
N ASP A 496 20.80 -15.17 -7.27
CA ASP A 496 21.29 -16.52 -7.57
C ASP A 496 22.40 -16.53 -8.64
N SER A 497 22.42 -15.52 -9.52
CA SER A 497 23.48 -15.22 -10.48
C SER A 497 23.46 -13.73 -10.87
N THR A 498 24.19 -13.31 -11.91
CA THR A 498 24.14 -11.93 -12.42
C THR A 498 22.70 -11.58 -12.85
N ASN A 499 21.98 -10.77 -12.08
CA ASN A 499 20.59 -10.42 -12.40
C ASN A 499 20.47 -9.37 -13.52
N GLN A 500 19.23 -9.08 -13.96
CA GLN A 500 18.94 -7.99 -14.93
C GLN A 500 19.24 -6.57 -14.41
N GLY A 501 19.69 -6.47 -13.15
CA GLY A 501 20.24 -5.26 -12.56
C GLY A 501 19.36 -4.61 -11.50
N LEU A 502 20.01 -3.77 -10.69
CA LEU A 502 19.42 -2.92 -9.66
C LEU A 502 19.47 -1.46 -10.10
N THR A 503 18.38 -0.73 -9.90
CA THR A 503 18.36 0.73 -10.03
C THR A 503 18.05 1.37 -8.68
N ILE A 504 18.93 2.25 -8.22
CA ILE A 504 18.73 3.12 -7.07
C ILE A 504 18.77 4.56 -7.56
N THR A 505 17.67 5.28 -7.43
CA THR A 505 17.56 6.67 -7.89
C THR A 505 16.96 7.52 -6.78
N ASN A 506 17.52 8.72 -6.58
CA ASN A 506 16.99 9.70 -5.63
C ASN A 506 16.79 9.16 -4.19
N THR A 507 17.59 8.17 -3.78
CA THR A 507 17.37 7.41 -2.54
C THR A 507 18.43 7.76 -1.51
N SER A 508 18.02 7.78 -0.25
CA SER A 508 18.91 8.11 0.87
C SER A 508 19.08 6.94 1.83
N PHE A 509 20.32 6.62 2.14
CA PHE A 509 20.72 5.69 3.20
C PHE A 509 21.42 6.49 4.29
N ALA A 510 20.78 6.64 5.44
CA ALA A 510 21.26 7.50 6.51
C ALA A 510 21.34 6.80 7.87
N GLY A 511 22.49 6.84 8.54
CA GLY A 511 22.59 6.33 9.91
C GLY A 511 22.35 4.84 10.08
N ASN A 512 22.36 4.06 8.99
CA ASN A 512 22.11 2.62 9.06
C ASN A 512 23.35 1.89 9.59
N LYS A 513 23.14 0.78 10.28
CA LYS A 513 24.20 0.05 10.98
C LYS A 513 24.18 -1.44 10.67
N ALA A 514 25.31 -1.97 10.22
CA ALA A 514 25.50 -3.39 9.99
C ALA A 514 26.46 -4.01 11.01
N ASN A 515 26.19 -5.23 11.46
CA ASN A 515 27.13 -5.98 12.28
C ASN A 515 28.39 -6.41 11.49
N ASN A 516 28.28 -6.57 10.18
CA ASN A 516 29.39 -7.05 9.35
C ASN A 516 29.74 -6.11 8.21
N GLN A 517 28.99 -6.11 7.11
CA GLN A 517 29.35 -5.37 5.90
C GLN A 517 28.21 -4.51 5.39
N GLY A 518 28.54 -3.41 4.70
CA GLY A 518 27.55 -2.58 4.01
C GLY A 518 26.60 -1.90 5.01
N GLY A 519 27.08 -0.91 5.75
CA GLY A 519 26.26 -0.23 6.75
C GLY A 519 24.94 0.31 6.18
N GLY A 520 24.98 0.89 4.98
CA GLY A 520 23.77 1.28 4.23
C GLY A 520 23.28 0.18 3.29
N LEU A 521 24.14 -0.29 2.40
CA LEU A 521 23.80 -1.22 1.31
C LEU A 521 24.82 -2.36 1.23
N TRP A 522 24.35 -3.60 1.13
CA TRP A 522 25.20 -4.74 0.81
C TRP A 522 24.65 -5.51 -0.40
N MET A 523 25.52 -5.85 -1.35
CA MET A 523 25.15 -6.53 -2.58
C MET A 523 26.18 -7.59 -2.98
N ARG A 524 25.70 -8.77 -3.43
CA ARG A 524 26.57 -9.86 -3.88
C ARG A 524 26.70 -9.99 -5.40
N ASN A 525 25.59 -10.12 -6.14
CA ASN A 525 25.62 -10.58 -7.55
C ASN A 525 24.73 -9.72 -8.48
N ALA A 526 24.46 -8.46 -8.13
CA ALA A 526 23.53 -7.61 -8.87
C ALA A 526 24.26 -6.42 -9.51
N PRO A 527 24.44 -6.36 -10.84
CA PRO A 527 24.90 -5.15 -11.49
C PRO A 527 23.99 -3.98 -11.13
N ALA A 528 24.54 -2.83 -10.79
CA ALA A 528 23.74 -1.73 -10.24
C ALA A 528 24.03 -0.39 -10.91
N THR A 529 23.00 0.45 -10.96
CA THR A 529 23.14 1.88 -11.21
C THR A 529 22.60 2.64 -10.03
N ILE A 530 23.43 3.49 -9.44
CA ILE A 530 23.09 4.37 -8.32
C ILE A 530 23.21 5.82 -8.81
N THR A 531 22.09 6.54 -8.83
CA THR A 531 22.02 7.91 -9.35
C THR A 531 21.37 8.84 -8.33
N ASN A 532 21.87 10.08 -8.22
CA ASN A 532 21.25 11.13 -7.40
C ASN A 532 20.96 10.70 -5.96
N SER A 533 21.85 9.91 -5.36
CA SER A 533 21.57 9.28 -4.07
C SER A 533 22.50 9.83 -2.98
N THR A 534 22.08 9.68 -1.72
CA THR A 534 22.86 10.14 -0.57
C THR A 534 23.09 8.99 0.40
N PHE A 535 24.36 8.67 0.67
CA PHE A 535 24.76 7.73 1.71
C PHE A 535 25.47 8.50 2.82
N SER A 536 24.85 8.62 3.98
CA SER A 536 25.34 9.49 5.05
C SER A 536 25.35 8.83 6.42
N GLY A 537 26.49 8.82 7.11
CA GLY A 537 26.50 8.36 8.51
C GLY A 537 26.24 6.87 8.71
N ASN A 538 26.32 6.06 7.64
CA ASN A 538 26.13 4.62 7.76
C ASN A 538 27.40 3.97 8.34
N SER A 539 27.24 2.86 9.06
CA SER A 539 28.35 2.25 9.78
C SER A 539 28.33 0.74 9.77
N THR A 540 29.52 0.13 9.86
CA THR A 540 29.65 -1.26 10.29
C THR A 540 30.20 -1.34 11.72
N ALA A 541 29.92 -2.44 12.40
CA ALA A 541 30.46 -2.67 13.74
C ALA A 541 32.00 -2.66 13.73
N PHE A 542 32.57 -2.23 14.85
CA PHE A 542 34.01 -2.26 15.07
C PHE A 542 34.36 -3.38 16.05
N VAL A 543 35.26 -4.27 15.62
CA VAL A 543 35.88 -5.28 16.48
C VAL A 543 37.36 -5.32 16.13
N ALA A 544 38.23 -5.08 17.11
CA ALA A 544 39.67 -5.06 16.89
C ALA A 544 40.15 -6.42 16.35
N GLY A 545 40.93 -6.39 15.26
CA GLY A 545 41.42 -7.59 14.58
C GLY A 545 40.40 -8.35 13.71
N ASP A 546 39.14 -7.91 13.60
CA ASP A 546 38.18 -8.48 12.65
C ASP A 546 38.25 -7.77 11.30
N PHE A 547 38.69 -8.50 10.27
CA PHE A 547 38.91 -7.99 8.93
C PHE A 547 37.67 -8.04 8.02
N ASN A 548 36.52 -8.47 8.55
CA ASN A 548 35.29 -8.57 7.76
C ASN A 548 34.38 -7.34 7.86
N LYS A 549 34.78 -6.31 8.62
CA LYS A 549 33.98 -5.09 8.86
C LYS A 549 34.13 -4.06 7.73
N LEU A 550 33.54 -4.35 6.58
CA LEU A 550 33.81 -3.65 5.30
C LEU A 550 32.67 -2.73 4.88
N GLY A 551 32.96 -1.65 4.16
CA GLY A 551 31.92 -0.90 3.44
C GLY A 551 30.96 -0.17 4.37
N GLY A 552 31.39 0.93 4.99
CA GLY A 552 30.54 1.69 5.92
C GLY A 552 29.28 2.21 5.24
N ALA A 553 29.41 2.79 4.05
CA ALA A 553 28.27 3.16 3.22
C ALA A 553 27.72 1.94 2.48
N MET A 554 28.59 1.25 1.73
CA MET A 554 28.18 0.13 0.88
C MET A 554 29.28 -0.90 0.62
N THR A 555 28.84 -2.13 0.37
CA THR A 555 29.65 -3.24 -0.11
C THR A 555 29.07 -3.75 -1.43
N LEU A 556 29.88 -3.78 -2.48
CA LEU A 556 29.45 -4.05 -3.85
C LEU A 556 30.19 -5.27 -4.41
N GLY A 557 29.47 -6.37 -4.65
CA GLY A 557 30.02 -7.60 -5.23
C GLY A 557 29.86 -7.74 -6.76
N ALA A 558 29.30 -6.73 -7.43
CA ALA A 558 29.03 -6.77 -8.87
C ALA A 558 29.22 -5.38 -9.53
N PRO A 559 29.39 -5.33 -10.87
CA PRO A 559 29.61 -4.08 -11.59
C PRO A 559 28.57 -3.00 -11.27
N THR A 560 29.02 -1.86 -10.74
CA THR A 560 28.17 -0.77 -10.26
C THR A 560 28.61 0.56 -10.83
N THR A 561 27.67 1.28 -11.45
CA THR A 561 27.87 2.67 -11.89
C THR A 561 27.23 3.61 -10.89
N ILE A 562 28.01 4.57 -10.38
CA ILE A 562 27.56 5.59 -9.42
C ILE A 562 27.70 6.97 -10.05
N VAL A 563 26.59 7.71 -10.12
CA VAL A 563 26.51 9.01 -10.78
C VAL A 563 25.85 10.03 -9.86
N ASN A 564 26.42 11.22 -9.74
CA ASN A 564 25.81 12.35 -9.03
C ASN A 564 25.34 11.94 -7.62
N THR A 565 26.23 11.33 -6.83
CA THR A 565 25.91 10.74 -5.53
C THR A 565 26.82 11.34 -4.45
N THR A 566 26.27 11.55 -3.26
CA THR A 566 27.02 12.04 -2.09
C THR A 566 27.20 10.90 -1.09
N ILE A 567 28.44 10.53 -0.79
CA ILE A 567 28.81 9.48 0.15
C ILE A 567 29.62 10.13 1.27
N ALA A 568 29.02 10.39 2.41
CA ALA A 568 29.66 11.17 3.46
C ALA A 568 29.49 10.65 4.90
N ASP A 569 30.48 10.91 5.75
CA ASP A 569 30.47 10.57 7.18
C ASP A 569 30.19 9.09 7.47
N ASN A 570 30.47 8.17 6.54
CA ASN A 570 30.27 6.74 6.74
C ASN A 570 31.50 6.10 7.40
N SER A 571 31.31 5.03 8.18
CA SER A 571 32.41 4.40 8.94
C SER A 571 32.45 2.88 8.81
N ALA A 572 33.64 2.32 8.61
CA ALA A 572 33.87 0.87 8.58
C ALA A 572 34.79 0.42 9.71
N GLY A 573 34.55 -0.76 10.29
CA GLY A 573 35.46 -1.33 11.30
C GLY A 573 36.84 -1.74 10.72
N TRP A 574 36.92 -2.07 9.43
CA TRP A 574 38.16 -2.48 8.77
C TRP A 574 38.58 -1.53 7.64
N VAL A 575 37.94 -1.58 6.47
CA VAL A 575 38.29 -0.78 5.28
C VAL A 575 37.06 -0.41 4.47
N GLY A 576 37.21 0.62 3.63
CA GLY A 576 36.15 1.12 2.76
C GLY A 576 35.04 1.78 3.57
N GLY A 577 35.35 2.81 4.36
CA GLY A 577 34.34 3.59 5.09
C GLY A 577 33.20 4.06 4.21
N GLY A 578 33.52 4.48 2.98
CA GLY A 578 32.54 4.69 1.93
C GLY A 578 32.19 3.38 1.23
N ILE A 579 33.03 2.97 0.29
CA ILE A 579 32.74 1.87 -0.64
C ILE A 579 33.76 0.75 -0.47
N PHE A 580 33.28 -0.46 -0.21
CA PHE A 580 34.06 -1.68 -0.42
C PHE A 580 33.65 -2.34 -1.74
N ALA A 581 34.60 -2.54 -2.65
CA ALA A 581 34.41 -3.26 -3.91
C ALA A 581 35.76 -3.65 -4.53
N ASP A 582 35.74 -4.53 -5.54
CA ASP A 582 36.92 -4.81 -6.37
C ASP A 582 37.18 -3.64 -7.36
N ALA A 583 38.45 -3.30 -7.64
CA ALA A 583 38.85 -2.14 -8.48
C ALA A 583 38.07 -1.95 -9.78
N ASN A 584 37.84 -3.05 -10.49
CA ASN A 584 37.25 -3.04 -11.82
C ASN A 584 35.71 -3.15 -11.81
N SER A 585 35.12 -3.20 -10.62
CA SER A 585 33.67 -3.35 -10.45
C SER A 585 32.94 -2.02 -10.28
N VAL A 586 33.62 -0.90 -10.01
CA VAL A 586 32.95 0.38 -9.75
C VAL A 586 33.36 1.44 -10.75
N THR A 587 32.38 2.20 -11.23
CA THR A 587 32.57 3.42 -12.03
C THR A 587 31.98 4.62 -11.31
N LEU A 588 32.77 5.69 -11.15
CA LEU A 588 32.34 6.91 -10.46
C LEU A 588 32.29 8.11 -11.41
N LYS A 589 31.19 8.86 -11.36
CA LYS A 589 31.01 10.15 -12.04
C LYS A 589 30.33 11.15 -11.12
N ASN A 590 30.79 12.39 -11.11
CA ASN A 590 30.16 13.49 -10.36
C ASN A 590 29.88 13.09 -8.89
N THR A 591 30.75 12.30 -8.27
CA THR A 591 30.49 11.71 -6.96
C THR A 591 31.35 12.37 -5.89
N VAL A 592 30.73 12.72 -4.76
CA VAL A 592 31.42 13.33 -3.61
C VAL A 592 31.62 12.25 -2.55
N LEU A 593 32.88 11.99 -2.17
CA LEU A 593 33.24 11.13 -1.04
C LEU A 593 33.85 12.00 0.07
N SER A 594 33.13 12.26 1.16
CA SER A 594 33.58 13.19 2.21
C SER A 594 33.57 12.58 3.60
N ASN A 595 34.64 12.72 4.37
CA ASN A 595 34.75 12.29 5.77
C ASN A 595 34.35 10.82 6.01
N ASN A 596 34.59 9.95 5.04
CA ASN A 596 34.38 8.52 5.26
C ASN A 596 35.61 7.95 5.97
N THR A 597 35.39 7.06 6.93
CA THR A 597 36.45 6.56 7.80
C THR A 597 36.45 5.04 7.90
N ALA A 598 37.61 4.48 8.15
CA ALA A 598 37.82 3.07 8.40
C ALA A 598 38.76 2.90 9.59
N ALA A 599 38.37 2.10 10.56
CA ALA A 599 39.17 1.92 11.78
C ALA A 599 40.39 1.02 11.57
N ASN A 600 40.58 0.43 10.38
CA ASN A 600 41.69 -0.48 10.05
C ASN A 600 41.95 -1.51 11.16
N GLY A 601 40.87 -2.04 11.77
CA GLY A 601 40.94 -3.10 12.78
C GLY A 601 41.58 -2.64 14.09
N GLY A 602 41.64 -1.33 14.32
CA GLY A 602 42.31 -0.67 15.44
C GLY A 602 43.71 -0.16 15.10
N ASN A 603 44.23 -0.43 13.90
CA ASN A 603 45.54 0.06 13.49
C ASN A 603 45.45 1.52 13.00
N PRO A 604 46.43 2.38 13.33
CA PRO A 604 46.41 3.79 12.95
C PRO A 604 46.94 4.02 11.51
N TRP A 605 46.62 3.15 10.56
CA TRP A 605 47.22 3.20 9.22
C TRP A 605 46.68 4.32 8.35
N GLY A 606 45.42 4.75 8.56
CA GLY A 606 44.83 5.80 7.75
C GLY A 606 44.76 5.41 6.27
N ILE A 607 44.53 4.12 5.98
CA ILE A 607 44.42 3.60 4.60
C ILE A 607 42.99 3.15 4.31
N ASN A 608 42.63 3.14 3.03
CA ASN A 608 41.34 2.67 2.52
C ASN A 608 40.15 3.24 3.33
N GLN A 609 40.21 4.53 3.63
CA GLN A 609 39.22 5.23 4.45
C GLN A 609 37.96 5.47 3.62
N HIS A 610 38.12 5.99 2.40
CA HIS A 610 37.01 6.23 1.49
C HIS A 610 36.61 4.99 0.70
N VAL A 611 37.59 4.35 0.08
CA VAL A 611 37.39 3.22 -0.83
C VAL A 611 38.47 2.17 -0.62
N THR A 612 38.24 0.94 -1.07
CA THR A 612 39.25 -0.13 -0.98
C THR A 612 40.19 -0.24 -2.15
N ASP A 613 39.83 0.35 -3.28
CA ASP A 613 40.64 0.35 -4.49
C ASP A 613 40.37 1.61 -5.30
N GLN A 614 41.24 1.93 -6.26
CA GLN A 614 41.02 3.03 -7.19
C GLN A 614 40.04 2.58 -8.28
N TYR A 615 38.90 3.26 -8.37
CA TYR A 615 37.81 2.90 -9.27
C TYR A 615 37.87 3.63 -10.62
N ALA A 616 37.08 3.15 -11.59
CA ALA A 616 37.05 3.71 -12.93
C ALA A 616 36.51 5.15 -12.92
N ASP A 617 37.27 6.07 -13.53
CA ASP A 617 37.00 7.50 -13.51
C ASP A 617 36.20 7.97 -14.71
N ARG A 618 35.11 8.71 -14.47
CA ARG A 618 34.32 9.41 -15.50
C ARG A 618 34.24 10.92 -15.25
N GLY A 619 35.07 11.46 -14.36
CA GLY A 619 35.21 12.88 -14.08
C GLY A 619 34.22 13.44 -13.06
N GLY A 620 34.51 14.64 -12.54
CA GLY A 620 33.69 15.35 -11.56
C GLY A 620 33.70 14.75 -10.15
N ASN A 621 34.68 13.90 -9.82
CA ASN A 621 34.71 13.21 -8.53
C ASN A 621 35.48 14.04 -7.48
N PHE A 622 34.98 14.06 -6.24
CA PHE A 622 35.57 14.76 -5.10
C PHE A 622 35.89 13.82 -3.94
N GLN A 623 37.01 14.05 -3.25
CA GLN A 623 37.43 13.32 -2.05
C GLN A 623 37.94 14.27 -0.96
N TRP A 624 37.53 14.06 0.28
CA TRP A 624 37.99 14.83 1.44
C TRP A 624 37.83 14.02 2.73
N PRO A 625 38.74 14.05 3.72
CA PRO A 625 39.93 14.88 3.83
C PRO A 625 41.16 14.37 3.05
N VAL A 626 42.20 15.20 2.99
CA VAL A 626 43.52 14.80 2.50
C VAL A 626 44.17 13.89 3.54
N ILE A 627 44.26 12.60 3.24
CA ILE A 627 45.00 11.63 4.04
C ILE A 627 46.08 11.05 3.12
N SER A 628 47.36 11.33 3.41
CA SER A 628 48.47 11.01 2.50
C SER A 628 48.65 9.51 2.24
N THR A 629 48.22 8.68 3.18
CA THR A 629 48.25 7.22 3.10
C THR A 629 47.01 6.62 2.46
N ASP A 630 45.93 7.39 2.32
CA ASP A 630 44.68 6.89 1.76
C ASP A 630 44.73 6.83 0.23
N ILE A 631 44.01 5.87 -0.33
CA ILE A 631 43.92 5.72 -1.76
C ILE A 631 43.02 6.81 -2.36
N LYS A 632 43.41 7.30 -3.53
CA LYS A 632 42.56 8.19 -4.32
C LYS A 632 41.42 7.39 -4.94
N ALA A 633 40.19 7.84 -4.73
CA ALA A 633 38.99 7.13 -5.22
C ALA A 633 38.98 6.90 -6.73
N THR A 634 39.51 7.85 -7.49
CA THR A 634 39.73 7.74 -8.94
C THR A 634 41.05 8.40 -9.34
N THR A 635 41.47 8.26 -10.61
CA THR A 635 42.75 8.79 -11.11
C THR A 635 42.81 10.31 -11.12
N SER A 636 41.70 10.99 -11.44
CA SER A 636 41.59 12.45 -11.54
C SER A 636 40.70 13.08 -10.46
N VAL A 637 40.46 12.36 -9.34
CA VAL A 637 39.67 12.88 -8.21
C VAL A 637 40.22 14.22 -7.70
N THR A 638 39.32 15.18 -7.51
CA THR A 638 39.64 16.47 -6.89
C THR A 638 39.68 16.29 -5.37
N VAL A 639 40.83 16.55 -4.76
CA VAL A 639 40.98 16.46 -3.30
C VAL A 639 40.83 17.84 -2.68
N ALA A 640 39.61 18.18 -2.28
CA ALA A 640 39.25 19.46 -1.68
C ALA A 640 37.99 19.30 -0.83
N ASP A 641 37.86 20.09 0.25
CA ASP A 641 36.68 20.08 1.11
C ASP A 641 35.43 20.50 0.31
N PRO A 642 34.46 19.60 0.07
CA PRO A 642 33.24 19.91 -0.67
C PRO A 642 32.28 20.83 0.11
N LYS A 643 32.60 21.23 1.34
CA LYS A 643 31.78 22.10 2.20
C LYS A 643 30.32 21.63 2.25
N LEU A 644 30.13 20.39 2.67
CA LEU A 644 28.79 19.83 2.86
C LEU A 644 28.12 20.45 4.10
N GLY A 645 26.86 20.82 3.97
CA GLY A 645 25.99 21.14 5.10
C GLY A 645 25.55 19.91 5.89
N PRO A 646 24.79 20.10 6.99
CA PRO A 646 24.24 18.99 7.76
C PRO A 646 23.30 18.14 6.90
N LEU A 647 23.19 16.86 7.23
CA LEU A 647 22.17 15.98 6.65
C LEU A 647 20.78 16.51 7.06
N GLN A 648 19.94 16.85 6.09
CA GLN A 648 18.62 17.42 6.35
C GLN A 648 17.65 17.12 5.20
N ASN A 649 16.36 17.12 5.50
CA ASN A 649 15.32 16.96 4.48
C ASN A 649 15.07 18.29 3.79
N ILE A 650 15.24 18.35 2.47
CA ILE A 650 15.00 19.52 1.63
C ILE A 650 14.09 19.08 0.48
N ASN A 651 12.89 19.66 0.39
CA ASN A 651 11.88 19.33 -0.63
C ASN A 651 11.55 17.81 -0.72
N GLY A 652 11.49 17.13 0.43
CA GLY A 652 11.15 15.70 0.49
C GLY A 652 12.35 14.75 0.32
N ALA A 653 13.53 15.26 -0.02
CA ALA A 653 14.75 14.46 -0.13
C ALA A 653 15.71 14.70 1.05
N LEU A 654 16.17 13.61 1.68
CA LEU A 654 17.18 13.65 2.74
C LEU A 654 18.59 13.74 2.14
N VAL A 655 19.18 14.94 2.14
CA VAL A 655 20.42 15.25 1.41
C VAL A 655 21.44 16.00 2.28
N ARG A 656 22.68 16.09 1.79
CA ARG A 656 23.69 17.02 2.31
C ARG A 656 23.89 18.15 1.29
N PRO A 657 23.38 19.37 1.56
CA PRO A 657 23.50 20.46 0.61
C PRO A 657 24.96 20.91 0.45
N LEU A 658 25.32 21.37 -0.73
CA LEU A 658 26.55 22.14 -0.93
C LEU A 658 26.38 23.52 -0.28
N LEU A 659 27.39 23.98 0.44
CA LEU A 659 27.41 25.33 1.00
C LEU A 659 28.06 26.32 0.03
N LEU A 660 27.74 27.61 0.18
CA LEU A 660 28.29 28.69 -0.64
C LEU A 660 29.83 28.65 -0.67
N GLY A 661 30.38 28.75 -1.88
CA GLY A 661 31.82 28.67 -2.11
C GLY A 661 32.39 27.26 -1.97
N SER A 662 31.55 26.23 -2.04
CA SER A 662 31.99 24.84 -2.20
C SER A 662 32.77 24.70 -3.51
N PRO A 663 33.92 24.00 -3.50
CA PRO A 663 34.64 23.68 -4.72
C PRO A 663 33.92 22.64 -5.58
N ALA A 664 32.84 22.01 -5.11
CA ALA A 664 32.05 21.05 -5.88
C ALA A 664 30.96 21.72 -6.76
N ILE A 665 30.74 23.03 -6.59
CA ILE A 665 29.81 23.84 -7.37
C ILE A 665 30.39 24.11 -8.76
N ASP A 666 29.60 23.88 -9.80
CA ASP A 666 29.96 24.09 -11.21
C ASP A 666 31.24 23.34 -11.62
N LYS A 667 31.47 22.12 -11.09
CA LYS A 667 32.67 21.28 -11.39
C LYS A 667 32.38 19.87 -11.86
N GLY A 668 31.12 19.48 -11.98
CA GLY A 668 30.74 18.18 -12.52
C GLY A 668 30.87 18.11 -14.04
N VAL A 669 30.76 16.90 -14.56
CA VAL A 669 30.71 16.57 -15.99
C VAL A 669 29.26 16.49 -16.43
N ALA A 670 28.85 17.39 -17.34
CA ALA A 670 27.47 17.45 -17.83
C ALA A 670 27.04 16.20 -18.62
N SER A 671 27.96 15.55 -19.34
CA SER A 671 27.63 14.40 -20.18
C SER A 671 27.15 13.20 -19.35
N GLY A 672 25.89 12.82 -19.58
CA GLY A 672 25.21 11.74 -18.86
C GLY A 672 24.94 12.03 -17.39
N ALA A 673 24.99 13.29 -16.95
CA ALA A 673 24.40 13.70 -15.67
C ALA A 673 22.86 13.69 -15.81
N PRO A 674 22.12 13.32 -14.76
CA PRO A 674 20.66 13.36 -14.79
C PRO A 674 20.16 14.81 -14.83
N ALA A 675 19.02 15.03 -15.50
CA ALA A 675 18.44 16.36 -15.72
C ALA A 675 17.98 17.07 -14.44
N LEU A 676 17.68 16.30 -13.39
CA LEU A 676 17.28 16.80 -12.07
C LEU A 676 18.25 16.28 -11.01
N ASP A 677 18.39 17.01 -9.90
CA ASP A 677 19.04 16.54 -8.69
C ASP A 677 18.13 15.68 -7.80
N GLN A 678 18.65 15.20 -6.67
CA GLN A 678 17.89 14.32 -5.78
C GLN A 678 16.58 14.96 -5.26
N ARG A 679 16.52 16.30 -5.19
CA ARG A 679 15.36 17.06 -4.72
C ARG A 679 14.38 17.40 -5.85
N GLY A 680 14.73 17.09 -7.10
CA GLY A 680 13.99 17.49 -8.29
C GLY A 680 14.36 18.87 -8.84
N VAL A 681 15.48 19.48 -8.42
CA VAL A 681 15.97 20.76 -9.00
C VAL A 681 16.67 20.50 -10.33
N THR A 682 16.39 21.31 -11.35
CA THR A 682 16.95 21.14 -12.70
C THR A 682 18.46 21.40 -12.73
N ARG A 683 19.17 20.67 -13.59
CA ARG A 683 20.60 20.83 -13.87
C ARG A 683 20.87 21.32 -15.30
N PRO A 684 21.93 22.11 -15.52
CA PRO A 684 22.77 22.76 -14.51
C PRO A 684 22.10 24.02 -13.93
N GLN A 685 22.52 24.44 -12.73
CA GLN A 685 22.24 25.77 -12.17
C GLN A 685 23.55 26.56 -12.08
N ASP A 686 23.52 27.86 -12.42
CA ASP A 686 24.69 28.73 -12.22
C ASP A 686 24.83 29.03 -10.71
N GLY A 687 25.75 28.33 -10.06
CA GLY A 687 25.87 28.28 -8.62
C GLY A 687 27.01 29.13 -8.06
N ASP A 688 27.96 29.52 -8.91
CA ASP A 688 29.10 30.36 -8.56
C ASP A 688 28.97 31.79 -9.11
N THR A 689 30.06 32.58 -9.03
CA THR A 689 30.08 33.98 -9.51
C THR A 689 30.64 34.09 -10.93
N ILE A 690 30.92 32.96 -11.60
CA ILE A 690 31.55 32.86 -12.91
C ILE A 690 30.45 32.54 -13.93
N PRO A 691 30.24 33.37 -14.96
CA PRO A 691 29.16 33.14 -15.92
C PRO A 691 29.26 31.76 -16.60
N GLY A 692 28.21 30.95 -16.46
CA GLY A 692 28.04 29.69 -17.19
C GLY A 692 27.76 28.51 -16.27
N ALA A 693 26.52 28.01 -16.32
CA ALA A 693 26.08 26.89 -15.50
C ALA A 693 26.73 25.55 -15.92
N ILE A 694 27.35 24.87 -14.97
CA ILE A 694 27.88 23.50 -15.08
C ILE A 694 27.22 22.66 -13.99
N VAL A 695 27.02 21.36 -14.23
CA VAL A 695 26.39 20.51 -13.21
C VAL A 695 27.29 20.41 -11.97
N ASP A 696 26.69 20.31 -10.79
CA ASP A 696 27.45 20.10 -9.56
C ASP A 696 27.87 18.64 -9.39
N SER A 697 28.91 18.46 -8.57
CA SER A 697 29.30 17.14 -8.10
C SER A 697 28.51 16.76 -6.85
N GLY A 698 28.01 15.53 -6.81
CA GLY A 698 27.17 14.99 -5.74
C GLY A 698 25.68 14.95 -6.10
N SER A 699 24.87 14.64 -5.10
CA SER A 699 23.41 14.47 -5.22
C SER A 699 22.62 15.78 -5.25
N PHE A 700 23.27 16.90 -5.00
CA PHE A 700 22.66 18.22 -4.83
C PHE A 700 23.12 19.17 -5.93
N GLU A 701 22.21 19.96 -6.48
CA GLU A 701 22.52 21.09 -7.39
C GLU A 701 22.32 22.43 -6.66
N PHE A 702 23.39 23.18 -6.47
CA PHE A 702 23.37 24.47 -5.82
C PHE A 702 22.75 25.53 -6.72
N SER A 703 21.89 26.36 -6.14
CA SER A 703 21.33 27.52 -6.81
C SER A 703 21.39 28.71 -5.88
N SER A 704 21.98 29.81 -6.35
CA SER A 704 22.06 31.08 -5.61
C SER A 704 20.68 31.74 -5.38
N ALA A 705 19.63 31.28 -6.09
CA ALA A 705 18.27 31.79 -5.98
C ALA A 705 17.51 31.31 -4.73
N VAL A 706 18.00 30.28 -4.02
CA VAL A 706 17.36 29.76 -2.81
C VAL A 706 18.43 29.54 -1.74
N VAL A 707 18.59 30.48 -0.82
CA VAL A 707 19.36 30.23 0.41
C VAL A 707 18.53 29.28 1.27
N PRO A 708 18.93 28.00 1.49
CA PRO A 708 18.25 27.17 2.45
C PRO A 708 18.49 27.81 3.82
N THR A 709 17.43 28.35 4.42
CA THR A 709 17.47 28.71 5.83
C THR A 709 17.60 27.40 6.60
N PRO A 710 18.58 27.21 7.50
CA PRO A 710 18.66 25.99 8.28
C PRO A 710 17.37 25.86 9.09
N THR A 711 16.51 24.92 8.73
CA THR A 711 15.43 24.49 9.62
C THR A 711 16.12 23.85 10.82
N PRO A 712 15.82 24.27 12.07
CA PRO A 712 16.42 23.69 13.25
C PRO A 712 16.26 22.17 13.21
N ALA A 713 17.32 21.45 13.59
CA ALA A 713 17.31 19.99 13.66
C ALA A 713 16.05 19.54 14.40
N PRO A 714 15.32 18.51 13.93
CA PRO A 714 14.26 17.93 14.72
C PRO A 714 14.89 17.52 16.05
N THR A 715 14.47 18.15 17.14
CA THR A 715 14.75 17.66 18.49
C THR A 715 14.41 16.18 18.48
N PRO A 716 15.30 15.27 18.93
CA PRO A 716 14.96 13.86 19.00
C PRO A 716 13.64 13.76 19.76
N THR A 717 12.58 13.30 19.09
CA THR A 717 11.34 12.93 19.77
C THR A 717 11.77 11.95 20.86
N PRO A 718 11.54 12.25 22.15
CA PRO A 718 11.85 11.32 23.21
C PRO A 718 11.24 9.98 22.82
N ALA A 719 12.03 8.90 22.92
CA ALA A 719 11.47 7.56 22.86
C ALA A 719 10.23 7.55 23.75
N PRO A 720 9.08 6.99 23.30
CA PRO A 720 7.92 6.86 24.18
C PRO A 720 8.43 6.22 25.46
N THR A 721 8.30 6.94 26.57
CA THR A 721 8.63 6.39 27.87
C THR A 721 7.77 5.12 27.98
N PRO A 722 8.36 3.94 28.21
CA PRO A 722 7.58 2.72 28.31
C PRO A 722 6.51 2.99 29.37
N THR A 723 5.24 2.89 28.97
CA THR A 723 4.16 2.80 29.94
C THR A 723 4.56 1.68 30.89
N PRO A 724 4.68 1.94 32.20
CA PRO A 724 5.08 0.90 33.13
C PRO A 724 4.13 -0.27 32.97
N THR A 725 4.68 -1.42 32.59
CA THR A 725 3.95 -2.70 32.66
C THR A 725 3.38 -2.78 34.07
N PRO A 726 2.07 -3.01 34.25
CA PRO A 726 1.52 -3.23 35.59
C PRO A 726 2.34 -4.34 36.24
N THR A 727 3.02 -4.00 37.33
CA THR A 727 3.74 -4.96 38.15
C THR A 727 2.73 -6.07 38.51
N PRO A 728 3.02 -7.35 38.22
CA PRO A 728 2.18 -8.44 38.70
C PRO A 728 2.02 -8.27 40.21
N ALA A 729 0.78 -8.25 40.70
CA ALA A 729 0.53 -8.34 42.12
C ALA A 729 1.31 -9.56 42.66
N PRO A 730 2.06 -9.42 43.78
CA PRO A 730 2.84 -10.52 44.31
C PRO A 730 1.93 -11.71 44.55
N THR A 731 2.29 -12.85 43.96
CA THR A 731 1.64 -14.13 44.23
C THR A 731 1.69 -14.38 45.74
N PRO A 732 0.56 -14.67 46.41
CA PRO A 732 0.57 -14.95 47.83
C PRO A 732 1.50 -16.13 48.12
N THR A 733 2.45 -15.91 49.02
CA THR A 733 3.36 -16.93 49.51
C THR A 733 2.55 -18.10 50.09
N PRO A 734 2.76 -19.35 49.65
CA PRO A 734 2.10 -20.50 50.26
C PRO A 734 2.47 -20.56 51.76
N ALA A 735 1.45 -20.70 52.61
CA ALA A 735 1.65 -20.94 54.04
C ALA A 735 2.50 -22.22 54.24
N PRO A 736 3.48 -22.22 55.17
CA PRO A 736 4.31 -23.38 55.40
C PRO A 736 3.46 -24.56 55.92
N THR A 737 3.58 -25.70 55.23
CA THR A 737 3.02 -26.98 55.67
C THR A 737 3.66 -27.37 57.00
N PRO A 738 2.88 -27.69 58.06
CA PRO A 738 3.45 -28.09 59.34
C PRO A 738 4.18 -29.42 59.20
N THR A 739 5.46 -29.43 59.59
CA THR A 739 6.26 -30.65 59.72
C THR A 739 5.79 -31.45 60.93
N PRO A 740 5.47 -32.75 60.79
CA PRO A 740 5.19 -33.59 61.94
C PRO A 740 6.48 -33.80 62.74
N THR A 741 6.43 -33.50 64.03
CA THR A 741 7.49 -33.84 65.01
C THR A 741 7.21 -35.27 65.51
N PRO A 742 8.24 -36.06 65.92
CA PRO A 742 8.22 -37.53 65.95
C PRO A 742 7.09 -38.19 66.74
#